data_AF-A0A6P1MDH7-F1
#
_entry.id   AF-A0A6P1MDH7-F1
#
_cell.length_a   1.000
_cell.length_b   1.000
_cell.length_c   1.000
_cell.angle_alpha   90.00
_cell.angle_beta   90.00
_cell.angle_gamma   90.00
#
_symmetry.space_group_name_H-M   'P 1'
#
loop_
_entity.id
_entity.type
_entity.pdbx_description
1 polymer ?
#
loop_
_entity_poly.entity_id
_entity_poly.type
_entity_poly.pdbx_seq_one_letter_code
_entity_poly.pdbx_strand_id
1 'polypeptide(L)'
;MASLSKFTNPEVFRRFSPVLLAEFLGRSTEAVKARGIDLPSEPTEDNLPYDQIALLFLSADEALMGLYDAINLVNTLAANKGRGAILEAAKEKSVWVPCELSSPYDVALWTWLHYPDIAERAGYRLKMHNARSFYYFPSFLGEDTPALQYTPANIERFADTMGSFYAQASKGGVAKVLDVMEADELWLLIRHGGYLERRGDVDEESGEVSTICFRDEEYDVLIYNARHRELKIRRTTDATMERLKVEFGQIFFGSAHTFVGRESFPLSVLQQNDLSFFRTIKVPGIKSVRFSEVRYMLYGSVTKTVHEKSADLLQSASIDGYVVPKIAFHVDFAKLHFCFEGEDKYRSVDLYPPNRSSFARESDARKVEEWLREASLLNGGCNADMDERFFKALNIHLGESYTLNEWNLFFGDTFERADPFLQNIGKDASYWCAPGSAKRFDILREGEKVTALSPDYENSPEQERRNIDPAELRLFKLCPCSLSIRLNRSFGVENAFCSLEDGIYRMGTLRGPDRRRHRAFLLAHAERSTIALAKQTVGQEGEGIILVTPDYCPETVDFAVKNKILYVPLRDTLLPDFSLTQTFDESKKQFFALHAGSELLSQDQVTGFFAIAQALDENPRLKAPVHSVVFNLYCGQGMSSDEIARKCGCSKATVISRLERLKSKIGRPLTELRAYSDHFEKIAETLADDRASGYDARKAIYDDAAYQD
;
A
#
# COMPACT_ATOMS: atom_id res chain seq x y z
N MET A 1 37.51 2.41 1.51
CA MET A 1 38.63 3.36 1.30
C MET A 1 38.25 4.82 0.99
N ALA A 2 37.05 5.16 0.51
CA ALA A 2 36.66 6.56 0.18
C ALA A 2 36.63 7.55 1.38
N SER A 3 36.83 7.09 2.62
CA SER A 3 36.86 7.92 3.83
C SER A 3 38.26 8.40 4.24
N LEU A 4 39.34 7.83 3.69
CA LEU A 4 40.70 8.11 4.20
C LEU A 4 41.32 9.39 3.63
N SER A 5 40.89 9.84 2.45
CA SER A 5 41.41 11.05 1.79
C SER A 5 41.25 12.34 2.59
N LYS A 6 40.37 12.38 3.58
CA LYS A 6 40.21 13.54 4.48
C LYS A 6 41.27 13.60 5.57
N PHE A 7 41.82 12.47 5.98
CA PHE A 7 42.86 12.40 7.03
C PHE A 7 44.28 12.63 6.48
N THR A 8 44.39 12.97 5.21
CA THR A 8 45.63 13.47 4.60
C THR A 8 45.80 14.98 4.78
N ASN A 9 44.77 15.66 5.31
CA ASN A 9 44.79 17.10 5.60
C ASN A 9 45.08 17.35 7.11
N PRO A 10 46.20 18.00 7.45
CA PRO A 10 46.58 18.36 8.83
C PRO A 10 45.48 19.12 9.58
N GLU A 11 44.69 19.94 8.87
CA GLU A 11 43.59 20.74 9.44
C GLU A 11 42.46 19.90 10.03
N VAL A 12 42.33 18.63 9.64
CA VAL A 12 41.37 17.71 10.28
C VAL A 12 41.81 17.37 11.70
N PHE A 13 43.12 17.20 11.93
CA PHE A 13 43.68 16.85 13.23
C PHE A 13 43.71 18.03 14.20
N ARG A 14 43.82 19.26 13.69
CA ARG A 14 43.71 20.49 14.50
C ARG A 14 42.34 20.68 15.18
N ARG A 15 41.32 19.89 14.81
CA ARG A 15 39.99 19.92 15.44
C ARG A 15 39.93 19.18 16.78
N PHE A 16 40.96 18.39 17.09
CA PHE A 16 41.09 17.64 18.33
C PHE A 16 42.01 18.37 19.31
N SER A 17 41.72 18.22 20.60
CA SER A 17 42.64 18.55 21.68
C SER A 17 44.01 17.91 21.43
N PRO A 18 45.11 18.68 21.44
CA PRO A 18 46.46 18.15 21.26
C PRO A 18 46.78 17.02 22.25
N VAL A 19 46.29 17.12 23.48
CA VAL A 19 46.50 16.14 24.55
C VAL A 19 45.80 14.83 24.23
N LEU A 20 44.51 14.88 23.87
CA LEU A 20 43.74 13.67 23.54
C LEU A 20 44.26 13.00 22.26
N LEU A 21 44.66 13.79 21.27
CA LEU A 21 45.21 13.27 20.02
C LEU A 21 46.56 12.57 20.26
N ALA A 22 47.43 13.14 21.09
CA ALA A 22 48.68 12.48 21.47
C ALA A 22 48.43 11.18 22.26
N GLU A 23 47.47 11.16 23.18
CA GLU A 23 47.09 9.94 23.91
C GLU A 23 46.56 8.85 22.95
N PHE A 24 45.74 9.25 21.98
CA PHE A 24 45.21 8.37 20.95
C PHE A 24 46.31 7.74 20.09
N LEU A 25 47.23 8.54 19.57
CA LEU A 25 48.39 8.04 18.81
C LEU A 25 49.31 7.19 19.69
N GLY A 26 49.38 7.50 20.99
CA GLY A 26 50.12 6.73 21.98
C GLY A 26 49.62 5.30 22.17
N ARG A 27 48.39 4.96 21.75
CA ARG A 27 47.88 3.56 21.78
C ARG A 27 48.61 2.63 20.81
N SER A 28 49.31 3.17 19.81
CA SER A 28 50.14 2.41 18.87
C SER A 28 51.55 3.01 18.79
N THR A 29 52.14 3.30 19.96
CA THR A 29 53.46 3.93 20.11
C THR A 29 54.55 3.31 19.25
N GLU A 30 54.59 1.99 19.08
CA GLU A 30 55.63 1.31 18.30
C GLU A 30 55.51 1.64 16.80
N ALA A 31 54.29 1.59 16.24
CA ALA A 31 54.03 1.88 14.84
C ALA A 31 54.19 3.38 14.51
N VAL A 32 53.92 4.26 15.47
CA VAL A 32 54.08 5.72 15.34
C VAL A 32 55.55 6.12 15.44
N LYS A 33 56.29 5.56 16.43
CA LYS A 33 57.73 5.84 16.59
C LYS A 33 58.58 5.25 15.46
N ALA A 34 58.22 4.07 14.94
CA ALA A 34 58.90 3.47 13.80
C ALA A 34 58.89 4.38 12.54
N ARG A 35 57.98 5.34 12.48
CA ARG A 35 57.83 6.32 11.41
C ARG A 35 58.42 7.70 11.72
N GLY A 36 59.19 7.81 12.80
CA GLY A 36 59.88 9.04 13.17
C GLY A 36 58.99 10.14 13.72
N ILE A 37 57.74 9.83 14.11
CA ILE A 37 56.84 10.78 14.77
C ILE A 37 57.14 10.73 16.27
N ASP A 38 57.76 11.80 16.77
CA ASP A 38 57.99 11.97 18.20
C ASP A 38 56.84 12.75 18.84
N LEU A 39 56.15 12.13 19.79
CA LEU A 39 55.02 12.75 20.47
C LEU A 39 55.53 13.54 21.68
N PRO A 40 55.26 14.86 21.76
CA PRO A 40 55.72 15.69 22.87
C PRO A 40 55.11 15.23 24.19
N SER A 41 55.88 15.31 25.28
CA SER A 41 55.41 14.97 26.63
C SER A 41 54.31 15.93 27.14
N GLU A 42 54.32 17.18 26.67
CA GLU A 42 53.29 18.18 26.95
C GLU A 42 52.73 18.72 25.60
N PRO A 43 51.74 18.03 25.01
CA PRO A 43 51.20 18.39 23.71
C PRO A 43 50.46 19.73 23.73
N THR A 44 50.75 20.59 22.76
CA THR A 44 50.09 21.87 22.49
C THR A 44 49.82 22.01 20.99
N GLU A 45 48.98 22.99 20.59
CA GLU A 45 48.69 23.24 19.17
C GLU A 45 49.93 23.63 18.35
N ASP A 46 50.97 24.15 19.00
CA ASP A 46 52.19 24.63 18.33
C ASP A 46 53.27 23.54 18.22
N ASN A 47 53.28 22.56 19.12
CA ASN A 47 54.35 21.57 19.19
C ASN A 47 53.98 20.17 18.67
N LEU A 48 52.69 19.91 18.39
CA LEU A 48 52.26 18.62 17.85
C LEU A 48 52.53 18.57 16.34
N PRO A 49 53.17 17.51 15.80
CA PRO A 49 53.58 17.45 14.39
C PRO A 49 52.43 17.05 13.46
N TYR A 50 51.42 17.92 13.31
CA TYR A 50 50.20 17.65 12.53
C TYR A 50 50.43 17.19 11.09
N ASP A 51 51.43 17.75 10.41
CA ASP A 51 51.78 17.36 9.04
C ASP A 51 52.27 15.91 8.98
N GLN A 52 53.12 15.51 9.94
CA GLN A 52 53.63 14.15 10.03
C GLN A 52 52.52 13.17 10.44
N ILE A 53 51.62 13.61 11.33
CA ILE A 53 50.42 12.84 11.67
C ILE A 53 49.56 12.63 10.42
N ALA A 54 49.32 13.65 9.59
CA ALA A 54 48.56 13.47 8.36
C ALA A 54 49.25 12.51 7.36
N LEU A 55 50.59 12.56 7.28
CA LEU A 55 51.39 11.61 6.50
C LEU A 55 51.31 10.18 7.04
N LEU A 56 51.15 9.98 8.35
CA LEU A 56 50.91 8.66 8.95
C LEU A 56 49.70 7.97 8.30
N PHE A 57 48.61 8.73 8.13
CA PHE A 57 47.33 8.25 7.61
C PHE A 57 47.28 8.11 6.07
N LEU A 58 48.39 8.40 5.38
CA LEU A 58 48.59 8.12 3.95
C LEU A 58 49.13 6.69 3.70
N SER A 59 49.72 6.05 4.71
CA SER A 59 50.39 4.75 4.55
C SER A 59 49.44 3.56 4.77
N ALA A 60 49.32 2.64 3.81
CA ALA A 60 48.47 1.45 3.93
C ALA A 60 49.11 0.33 4.79
N ASP A 61 49.48 0.64 6.03
CA ASP A 61 50.08 -0.32 6.97
C ASP A 61 49.03 -1.01 7.83
N GLU A 62 49.06 -2.35 7.85
CA GLU A 62 48.24 -3.20 8.71
C GLU A 62 48.40 -2.84 10.21
N ALA A 63 49.59 -2.47 10.67
CA ALA A 63 49.84 -2.10 12.06
C ALA A 63 49.08 -0.83 12.50
N LEU A 64 48.60 -0.03 11.55
CA LEU A 64 47.83 1.20 11.79
C LEU A 64 46.32 1.02 11.55
N MET A 65 45.86 -0.15 11.09
CA MET A 65 44.45 -0.40 10.75
C MET A 65 43.48 -0.16 11.92
N GLY A 66 43.85 -0.56 13.14
CA GLY A 66 43.03 -0.26 14.32
C GLY A 66 42.89 1.24 14.60
N LEU A 67 43.94 2.02 14.32
CA LEU A 67 43.97 3.48 14.43
C LEU A 67 43.11 4.12 13.34
N TYR A 68 43.16 3.59 12.12
CA TYR A 68 42.32 4.02 10.99
C TYR A 68 40.83 3.86 11.29
N ASP A 69 40.42 2.70 11.79
CA ASP A 69 39.01 2.44 12.10
C ASP A 69 38.51 3.34 13.24
N ALA A 70 39.34 3.49 14.27
CA ALA A 70 39.04 4.34 15.42
C ALA A 70 38.85 5.81 15.04
N ILE A 71 39.79 6.41 14.29
CA ILE A 71 39.68 7.83 13.92
C ILE A 71 38.52 8.07 12.95
N ASN A 72 38.21 7.10 12.08
CA ASN A 72 37.03 7.16 11.22
C ASN A 72 35.73 7.17 12.02
N LEU A 73 35.62 6.30 13.04
CA LEU A 73 34.49 6.26 13.95
C LEU A 73 34.35 7.59 14.72
N VAL A 74 35.44 8.07 15.32
CA VAL A 74 35.47 9.34 16.06
C VAL A 74 35.03 10.51 15.18
N ASN A 75 35.55 10.61 13.95
CA ASN A 75 35.14 11.67 13.03
C ASN A 75 33.68 11.51 12.60
N THR A 76 33.18 10.29 12.44
CA THR A 76 31.75 10.04 12.14
C THR A 76 30.86 10.54 13.27
N LEU A 77 31.23 10.25 14.52
CA LEU A 77 30.54 10.73 15.72
C LEU A 77 30.58 12.27 15.81
N ALA A 78 31.75 12.87 15.59
CA ALA A 78 31.91 14.32 15.68
C ALA A 78 31.14 15.06 14.58
N ALA A 79 31.24 14.62 13.32
CA ALA A 79 30.64 15.30 12.17
C ALA A 79 29.11 15.24 12.15
N ASN A 80 28.50 14.16 12.65
CA ASN A 80 27.05 13.96 12.61
C ASN A 80 26.32 14.45 13.88
N LYS A 81 26.96 15.32 14.68
CA LYS A 81 26.43 15.73 16.00
C LYS A 81 26.14 14.52 16.91
N GLY A 82 26.96 13.47 16.79
CA GLY A 82 26.83 12.18 17.50
C GLY A 82 26.96 12.27 19.02
N ARG A 83 27.18 13.46 19.59
CA ARG A 83 27.15 13.71 21.03
C ARG A 83 25.86 13.18 21.67
N GLY A 84 24.70 13.34 21.01
CA GLY A 84 23.45 12.77 21.51
C GLY A 84 23.50 11.24 21.62
N ALA A 85 23.92 10.57 20.54
CA ALA A 85 24.07 9.12 20.52
C ALA A 85 25.09 8.60 21.54
N ILE A 86 26.20 9.34 21.77
CA ILE A 86 27.18 9.04 22.81
C ILE A 86 26.54 9.11 24.20
N LEU A 87 25.83 10.19 24.51
CA LEU A 87 25.21 10.39 25.82
C LEU A 87 24.12 9.35 26.11
N GLU A 88 23.34 8.96 25.10
CA GLU A 88 22.34 7.90 25.25
C GLU A 88 22.99 6.53 25.48
N ALA A 89 24.00 6.18 24.68
CA ALA A 89 24.75 4.93 24.87
C ALA A 89 25.46 4.89 26.23
N ALA A 90 25.97 6.03 26.70
CA ALA A 90 26.58 6.15 28.03
C ALA A 90 25.56 6.01 29.15
N LYS A 91 24.38 6.64 29.01
CA LYS A 91 23.29 6.53 29.98
C LYS A 91 22.85 5.08 30.18
N GLU A 92 22.73 4.29 29.12
CA GLU A 92 22.40 2.87 29.19
C GLU A 92 23.39 2.05 30.00
N LYS A 93 24.68 2.42 29.95
CA LYS A 93 25.75 1.78 30.72
C LYS A 93 26.06 2.49 32.04
N SER A 94 25.27 3.50 32.41
CA SER A 94 25.51 4.34 33.59
C SER A 94 26.93 4.93 33.63
N VAL A 95 27.47 5.26 32.47
CA VAL A 95 28.80 5.89 32.31
C VAL A 95 28.63 7.41 32.22
N TRP A 96 29.48 8.14 32.94
CA TRP A 96 29.56 9.58 32.83
C TRP A 96 30.52 9.99 31.71
N VAL A 97 30.05 10.86 30.81
CA VAL A 97 30.85 11.44 29.73
C VAL A 97 31.05 12.94 30.01
N PRO A 98 32.29 13.46 30.00
CA PRO A 98 32.59 14.86 30.27
C PRO A 98 31.88 15.77 29.27
N CYS A 99 30.88 16.48 29.75
CA CYS A 99 30.12 17.43 28.94
C CYS A 99 30.82 18.80 28.80
N GLU A 100 31.84 19.05 29.62
CA GLU A 100 32.62 20.28 29.68
C GLU A 100 33.67 20.38 28.55
N LEU A 101 33.97 19.26 27.87
CA LEU A 101 34.79 19.28 26.66
C LEU A 101 34.08 20.12 25.58
N SER A 102 34.80 21.11 25.06
CA SER A 102 34.27 22.18 24.22
C SER A 102 33.97 21.74 22.77
N SER A 103 34.67 20.73 22.25
CA SER A 103 34.50 20.26 20.87
C SER A 103 33.78 18.90 20.79
N PRO A 104 32.86 18.70 19.81
CA PRO A 104 32.31 17.38 19.50
C PRO A 104 33.38 16.33 19.15
N TYR A 105 34.51 16.77 18.60
CA TYR A 105 35.66 15.93 18.29
C TYR A 105 36.33 15.41 19.56
N ASP A 106 36.49 16.26 20.57
CA ASP A 106 37.09 15.88 21.86
C ASP A 106 36.20 14.91 22.62
N VAL A 107 34.89 15.17 22.67
CA VAL A 107 33.93 14.25 23.33
C VAL A 107 33.97 12.87 22.67
N ALA A 108 33.98 12.81 21.33
CA ALA A 108 34.02 11.55 20.60
C ALA A 108 35.36 10.81 20.81
N LEU A 109 36.49 11.53 20.76
CA LEU A 109 37.82 10.94 20.95
C LEU A 109 38.02 10.45 22.38
N TRP A 110 37.64 11.25 23.38
CA TRP A 110 37.67 10.88 24.79
C TRP A 110 36.81 9.64 25.05
N THR A 111 35.59 9.63 24.49
CA THR A 111 34.68 8.49 24.65
C THR A 111 35.31 7.23 24.07
N TRP A 112 35.95 7.30 22.90
CA TRP A 112 36.63 6.15 22.32
C TRP A 112 37.84 5.70 23.17
N LEU A 113 38.63 6.64 23.69
CA LEU A 113 39.82 6.35 24.51
C LEU A 113 39.50 5.60 25.81
N HIS A 114 38.40 5.97 26.47
CA HIS A 114 38.03 5.42 27.78
C HIS A 114 36.93 4.35 27.71
N TYR A 115 36.06 4.42 26.71
CA TYR A 115 34.88 3.56 26.54
C TYR A 115 34.63 3.24 25.04
N PRO A 116 35.54 2.50 24.39
CA PRO A 116 35.47 2.23 22.94
C PRO A 116 34.16 1.54 22.53
N ASP A 117 33.58 0.73 23.41
CA ASP A 117 32.30 0.06 23.24
C ASP A 117 31.11 1.04 23.17
N ILE A 118 31.14 2.13 23.95
CA ILE A 118 30.14 3.19 23.91
C ILE A 118 30.26 3.97 22.60
N ALA A 119 31.49 4.30 22.18
CA ALA A 119 31.73 4.97 20.91
C ALA A 119 31.26 4.11 19.72
N GLU A 120 31.54 2.81 19.74
CA GLU A 120 31.13 1.85 18.70
C GLU A 120 29.59 1.77 18.62
N ARG A 121 28.90 1.59 19.76
CA ARG A 121 27.42 1.58 19.83
C ARG A 121 26.81 2.90 19.33
N ALA A 122 27.37 4.04 19.71
CA ALA A 122 26.91 5.35 19.23
C ALA A 122 27.10 5.50 17.71
N GLY A 123 28.22 5.00 17.18
CA GLY A 123 28.47 4.98 15.73
C GLY A 123 27.47 4.13 14.98
N TYR A 124 27.11 2.97 15.53
CA TYR A 124 26.08 2.11 14.95
C TYR A 124 24.69 2.71 14.99
N ARG A 125 24.32 3.40 16.08
CA ARG A 125 23.07 4.18 16.10
C ARG A 125 23.01 5.22 15.01
N LEU A 126 24.09 5.96 14.78
CA LEU A 126 24.12 6.93 13.68
C LEU A 126 23.97 6.24 12.31
N LYS A 127 24.53 5.05 12.10
CA LYS A 127 24.34 4.28 10.87
C LYS A 127 22.89 3.80 10.72
N MET A 128 22.27 3.29 11.80
CA MET A 128 20.84 2.92 11.84
C MET A 128 19.96 4.09 11.42
N HIS A 129 20.12 5.24 12.09
CA HIS A 129 19.33 6.46 11.90
C HIS A 129 19.63 7.20 10.58
N ASN A 130 20.67 6.80 9.84
CA ASN A 130 20.96 7.33 8.51
C ASN A 130 20.30 6.52 7.38
N ALA A 131 19.68 5.38 7.68
CA ALA A 131 18.88 4.64 6.70
C ALA A 131 17.67 5.49 6.28
N ARG A 132 17.50 5.67 4.97
CA ARG A 132 16.50 6.58 4.40
C ARG A 132 15.44 5.90 3.56
N SER A 133 15.68 4.67 3.12
CA SER A 133 14.75 3.94 2.24
C SER A 133 14.42 2.61 2.87
N PHE A 134 13.13 2.33 3.01
CA PHE A 134 12.63 1.16 3.72
C PHE A 134 11.56 0.44 2.89
N TYR A 135 11.53 -0.87 3.04
CA TYR A 135 10.39 -1.73 2.71
C TYR A 135 9.54 -1.92 3.96
N TYR A 136 8.23 -1.94 3.80
CA TYR A 136 7.23 -2.05 4.86
C TYR A 136 6.48 -3.37 4.71
N PHE A 137 6.36 -4.09 5.81
CA PHE A 137 5.66 -5.37 5.89
C PHE A 137 4.77 -5.36 7.13
N PRO A 138 3.51 -4.93 7.04
CA PRO A 138 2.57 -5.07 8.14
C PRO A 138 2.34 -6.56 8.42
N SER A 139 2.03 -6.89 9.67
CA SER A 139 1.73 -8.27 10.02
C SER A 139 0.47 -8.76 9.30
N PHE A 140 0.54 -10.00 8.80
CA PHE A 140 -0.61 -10.69 8.22
C PHE A 140 -1.76 -10.85 9.23
N LEU A 141 -1.45 -10.99 10.51
CA LEU A 141 -2.46 -11.17 11.55
C LEU A 141 -3.12 -9.86 11.99
N GLY A 142 -2.63 -8.70 11.53
CA GLY A 142 -3.22 -7.40 11.85
C GLY A 142 -3.27 -7.18 13.36
N GLU A 143 -4.47 -7.10 13.93
CA GLU A 143 -4.62 -6.90 15.38
C GLU A 143 -4.26 -8.12 16.23
N ASP A 144 -4.36 -9.31 15.65
CA ASP A 144 -4.15 -10.59 16.33
C ASP A 144 -2.67 -11.03 16.34
N THR A 145 -1.74 -10.18 15.88
CA THR A 145 -0.30 -10.50 15.93
C THR A 145 0.13 -10.73 17.38
N PRO A 146 0.79 -11.87 17.68
CA PRO A 146 1.32 -12.14 19.00
C PRO A 146 2.32 -11.06 19.46
N ALA A 147 2.49 -10.95 20.78
CA ALA A 147 3.53 -10.09 21.32
C ALA A 147 4.93 -10.53 20.85
N LEU A 148 5.80 -9.55 20.58
CA LEU A 148 7.18 -9.78 20.17
C LEU A 148 7.94 -10.57 21.25
N GLN A 149 8.51 -11.72 20.88
CA GLN A 149 9.37 -12.51 21.78
C GLN A 149 10.80 -11.96 21.76
N TYR A 150 11.01 -10.79 22.36
CA TYR A 150 12.32 -10.14 22.44
C TYR A 150 13.15 -10.67 23.62
N THR A 151 14.17 -11.48 23.32
CA THR A 151 15.12 -12.03 24.29
C THR A 151 16.54 -12.06 23.71
N PRO A 152 17.60 -12.00 24.53
CA PRO A 152 18.98 -12.13 24.05
C PRO A 152 19.21 -13.41 23.24
N ALA A 153 18.62 -14.54 23.67
CA ALA A 153 18.72 -15.81 22.96
C ALA A 153 18.10 -15.75 21.54
N ASN A 154 17.00 -15.03 21.36
CA ASN A 154 16.39 -14.84 20.04
C ASN A 154 17.23 -13.90 19.14
N ILE A 155 17.89 -12.89 19.72
CA ILE A 155 18.83 -12.03 18.98
C ILE A 155 20.06 -12.82 18.51
N GLU A 156 20.65 -13.62 19.38
CA GLU A 156 21.78 -14.50 19.05
C GLU A 156 21.37 -15.52 17.97
N ARG A 157 20.24 -16.19 18.15
CA ARG A 157 19.70 -17.13 17.15
C ARG A 157 19.44 -16.46 15.80
N PHE A 158 18.93 -15.23 15.78
CA PHE A 158 18.73 -14.46 14.56
C PHE A 158 20.06 -14.12 13.90
N ALA A 159 21.07 -13.70 14.68
CA ALA A 159 22.43 -13.44 14.17
C ALA A 159 23.05 -14.69 13.53
N ASP A 160 23.00 -15.84 14.20
CA ASP A 160 23.56 -17.10 13.68
C ASP A 160 22.87 -17.58 12.40
N THR A 161 21.53 -17.47 12.37
CA THR A 161 20.72 -17.83 11.21
C THR A 161 21.07 -16.96 10.00
N MET A 162 21.18 -15.64 10.21
CA MET A 162 21.58 -14.71 9.16
C MET A 162 23.04 -14.92 8.73
N GLY A 163 23.96 -15.18 9.66
CA GLY A 163 25.35 -15.53 9.34
C GLY A 163 25.45 -16.74 8.42
N SER A 164 24.66 -17.78 8.68
CA SER A 164 24.58 -18.97 7.82
C SER A 164 24.05 -18.65 6.41
N PHE A 165 23.03 -17.78 6.31
CA PHE A 165 22.52 -17.31 5.03
C PHE A 165 23.56 -16.51 4.25
N TYR A 166 24.26 -15.57 4.89
CA TYR A 166 25.31 -14.80 4.23
C TYR A 166 26.49 -15.68 3.79
N ALA A 167 26.83 -16.74 4.55
CA ALA A 167 27.82 -17.73 4.12
C ALA A 167 27.43 -18.38 2.78
N GLN A 168 26.17 -18.83 2.66
CA GLN A 168 25.63 -19.44 1.44
C GLN A 168 25.58 -18.44 0.28
N ALA A 169 25.29 -17.16 0.57
CA ALA A 169 25.32 -16.09 -0.40
C ALA A 169 26.74 -15.61 -0.77
N SER A 170 27.79 -16.29 -0.31
CA SER A 170 29.20 -15.91 -0.52
C SER A 170 29.55 -14.51 -0.01
N LYS A 171 28.87 -14.07 1.06
CA LYS A 171 29.06 -12.80 1.77
C LYS A 171 29.84 -12.93 3.09
N GLY A 172 30.30 -14.15 3.42
CA GLY A 172 30.97 -14.45 4.69
C GLY A 172 29.98 -14.94 5.74
N GLY A 173 30.45 -15.80 6.65
CA GLY A 173 29.57 -16.57 7.54
C GLY A 173 29.34 -16.00 8.93
N VAL A 174 29.84 -14.78 9.21
CA VAL A 174 29.68 -14.13 10.51
C VAL A 174 28.73 -12.95 10.35
N ALA A 175 27.66 -12.96 11.13
CA ALA A 175 26.80 -11.81 11.32
C ALA A 175 26.79 -11.40 12.79
N LYS A 176 26.75 -10.09 13.06
CA LYS A 176 26.57 -9.53 14.41
C LYS A 176 25.36 -8.62 14.40
N VAL A 177 24.47 -8.78 15.38
CA VAL A 177 23.27 -7.96 15.51
C VAL A 177 23.46 -7.01 16.68
N LEU A 178 23.31 -5.72 16.42
CA LEU A 178 23.09 -4.71 17.46
C LEU A 178 21.60 -4.42 17.54
N ASP A 179 21.03 -4.56 18.73
CA ASP A 179 19.64 -4.30 19.03
C ASP A 179 19.47 -3.07 19.95
N VAL A 180 18.47 -2.24 19.63
CA VAL A 180 18.10 -1.06 20.41
C VAL A 180 16.57 -0.97 20.47
N MET A 181 16.02 -0.86 21.68
CA MET A 181 14.60 -0.57 21.88
C MET A 181 14.41 0.94 22.05
N GLU A 182 13.73 1.58 21.10
CA GLU A 182 13.39 3.00 21.14
C GLU A 182 11.86 3.16 21.14
N ALA A 183 11.30 3.56 22.29
CA ALA A 183 9.85 3.65 22.49
C ALA A 183 9.11 2.34 22.12
N ASP A 184 8.37 2.34 21.01
CA ASP A 184 7.60 1.23 20.45
C ASP A 184 8.30 0.53 19.27
N GLU A 185 9.57 0.85 19.00
CA GLU A 185 10.34 0.28 17.89
C GLU A 185 11.56 -0.51 18.37
N LEU A 186 11.68 -1.76 17.91
CA LEU A 186 12.91 -2.54 18.00
C LEU A 186 13.75 -2.30 16.75
N TRP A 187 14.92 -1.70 16.91
CA TRP A 187 15.90 -1.48 15.86
C TRP A 187 16.98 -2.56 15.91
N LEU A 188 17.22 -3.23 14.78
CA LEU A 188 18.29 -4.20 14.58
C LEU A 188 19.22 -3.72 13.46
N LEU A 189 20.51 -3.60 13.75
CA LEU A 189 21.56 -3.42 12.73
C LEU A 189 22.35 -4.71 12.63
N ILE A 190 22.32 -5.31 11.45
CA ILE A 190 22.94 -6.60 11.17
C ILE A 190 24.22 -6.34 10.39
N ARG A 191 25.36 -6.48 11.04
CA ARG A 191 26.70 -6.38 10.42
C ARG A 191 27.03 -7.71 9.77
N HIS A 192 27.48 -7.69 8.54
CA HIS A 192 27.95 -8.89 7.82
C HIS A 192 29.02 -8.51 6.79
N GLY A 193 29.69 -9.51 6.22
CA GLY A 193 30.61 -9.24 5.10
C GLY A 193 29.87 -8.97 3.79
N GLY A 194 30.51 -8.24 2.89
CA GLY A 194 30.11 -8.11 1.50
C GLY A 194 30.64 -9.25 0.65
N TYR A 195 30.49 -9.11 -0.68
CA TYR A 195 31.10 -10.03 -1.62
C TYR A 195 32.64 -9.98 -1.53
N LEU A 196 33.29 -11.08 -1.92
CA LEU A 196 34.75 -11.15 -1.96
C LEU A 196 35.23 -10.31 -3.15
N GLU A 197 35.92 -9.22 -2.87
CA GLU A 197 36.60 -8.43 -3.89
C GLU A 197 38.06 -8.88 -4.01
N ARG A 198 38.57 -8.84 -5.24
CA ARG A 198 40.00 -9.00 -5.53
C ARG A 198 40.49 -7.72 -6.16
N ARG A 199 41.58 -7.18 -5.64
CA ARG A 199 42.29 -6.06 -6.26
C ARG A 199 43.75 -6.43 -6.46
N GLY A 200 44.28 -6.01 -7.60
CA GLY A 200 45.72 -6.01 -7.79
C GLY A 200 46.35 -5.05 -6.80
N ASP A 201 47.42 -5.51 -6.18
CA ASP A 201 48.21 -4.77 -5.22
C ASP A 201 49.63 -4.73 -5.72
N VAL A 202 50.25 -3.58 -5.59
CA VAL A 202 51.63 -3.37 -6.05
C VAL A 202 52.39 -3.00 -4.81
N ASP A 203 53.30 -3.87 -4.41
CA ASP A 203 54.27 -3.54 -3.38
C ASP A 203 55.20 -2.46 -3.97
N GLU A 204 55.15 -1.26 -3.41
CA GLU A 204 55.92 -0.11 -3.91
C GLU A 204 57.43 -0.27 -3.67
N GLU A 205 57.85 -1.09 -2.69
CA GLU A 205 59.26 -1.33 -2.38
C GLU A 205 59.87 -2.41 -3.27
N SER A 206 59.14 -3.51 -3.49
CA SER A 206 59.62 -4.64 -4.30
C SER A 206 59.23 -4.55 -5.79
N GLY A 207 58.20 -3.77 -6.12
CA GLY A 207 57.59 -3.71 -7.45
C GLY A 207 56.80 -4.97 -7.82
N GLU A 208 56.61 -5.90 -6.88
CA GLU A 208 55.84 -7.13 -7.11
C GLU A 208 54.34 -6.82 -7.17
N VAL A 209 53.66 -7.42 -8.15
CA VAL A 209 52.20 -7.35 -8.26
C VAL A 209 51.60 -8.57 -7.55
N SER A 210 50.93 -8.33 -6.43
CA SER A 210 50.18 -9.31 -5.67
C SER A 210 48.66 -9.16 -5.92
N THR A 211 47.86 -10.07 -5.35
CA THR A 211 46.40 -9.93 -5.36
C THR A 211 45.89 -10.04 -3.94
N ILE A 212 45.32 -8.95 -3.43
CA ILE A 212 44.63 -8.96 -2.13
C ILE A 212 43.18 -9.35 -2.34
N CYS A 213 42.70 -10.24 -1.50
CA CYS A 213 41.29 -10.62 -1.42
C CYS A 213 40.71 -10.06 -0.12
N PHE A 214 39.67 -9.24 -0.19
CA PHE A 214 39.03 -8.66 1.00
C PHE A 214 37.51 -8.68 0.88
N ARG A 215 36.84 -8.48 2.01
CA ARG A 215 35.37 -8.33 2.10
C ARG A 215 35.08 -7.03 2.81
N ASP A 216 34.31 -6.15 2.17
CA ASP A 216 33.83 -4.94 2.81
C ASP A 216 32.84 -5.29 3.93
N GLU A 217 32.84 -4.52 5.01
CA GLU A 217 31.79 -4.63 6.03
C GLU A 217 30.50 -3.95 5.51
N GLU A 218 29.45 -4.74 5.33
CA GLU A 218 28.11 -4.29 5.00
C GLU A 218 27.18 -4.33 6.22
N TYR A 219 26.05 -3.63 6.13
CA TYR A 219 25.04 -3.67 7.17
C TYR A 219 23.63 -3.54 6.59
N ASP A 220 22.74 -4.40 7.10
CA ASP A 220 21.30 -4.29 6.93
C ASP A 220 20.68 -3.66 8.20
N VAL A 221 19.53 -2.99 8.04
CA VAL A 221 18.78 -2.40 9.15
C VAL A 221 17.35 -2.91 9.10
N LEU A 222 16.84 -3.37 10.23
CA LEU A 222 15.48 -3.87 10.41
C LEU A 222 14.86 -3.15 11.61
N ILE A 223 13.62 -2.71 11.48
CA ILE A 223 12.88 -2.00 12.52
C ILE A 223 11.53 -2.69 12.69
N TYR A 224 11.21 -3.17 13.87
CA TYR A 224 9.87 -3.67 14.17
C TYR A 224 9.12 -2.64 15.01
N ASN A 225 8.03 -2.12 14.48
CA ASN A 225 7.14 -1.21 15.20
C ASN A 225 6.02 -2.02 15.89
N ALA A 226 6.06 -2.08 17.22
CA ALA A 226 5.11 -2.84 18.03
C ALA A 226 3.70 -2.23 18.03
N ARG A 227 3.59 -0.90 17.92
CA ARG A 227 2.30 -0.20 17.89
C ARG A 227 1.52 -0.50 16.61
N HIS A 228 2.21 -0.54 15.48
CA HIS A 228 1.61 -0.78 14.17
C HIS A 228 1.73 -2.25 13.71
N ARG A 229 2.44 -3.09 14.49
CA ARG A 229 2.72 -4.51 14.17
C ARG A 229 3.30 -4.65 12.77
N GLU A 230 4.33 -3.85 12.51
CA GLU A 230 4.89 -3.66 11.17
C GLU A 230 6.40 -3.84 11.21
N LEU A 231 6.92 -4.58 10.24
CA LEU A 231 8.35 -4.76 10.03
C LEU A 231 8.82 -3.84 8.90
N LYS A 232 9.78 -2.97 9.19
CA LYS A 232 10.48 -2.13 8.22
C LYS A 232 11.86 -2.71 7.98
N ILE A 233 12.26 -2.85 6.72
CA ILE A 233 13.60 -3.34 6.34
C ILE A 233 14.24 -2.31 5.42
N ARG A 234 15.44 -1.83 5.77
CA ARG A 234 16.20 -0.94 4.89
C ARG A 234 16.37 -1.58 3.53
N ARG A 235 16.27 -0.77 2.47
CA ARG A 235 16.45 -1.23 1.10
C ARG A 235 17.73 -2.08 0.95
N THR A 236 17.52 -3.32 0.57
CA THR A 236 18.55 -4.34 0.30
C THR A 236 18.11 -5.17 -0.91
N THR A 237 18.79 -6.28 -1.21
CA THR A 237 18.38 -7.19 -2.31
C THR A 237 17.11 -7.95 -1.95
N ASP A 238 16.32 -8.36 -2.95
CA ASP A 238 15.06 -9.09 -2.70
C ASP A 238 15.30 -10.40 -1.93
N ALA A 239 16.37 -11.13 -2.25
CA ALA A 239 16.74 -12.37 -1.54
C ALA A 239 17.07 -12.13 -0.06
N THR A 240 17.82 -11.08 0.24
CA THR A 240 18.16 -10.72 1.64
C THR A 240 16.93 -10.20 2.37
N MET A 241 16.10 -9.38 1.72
CA MET A 241 14.84 -8.87 2.28
C MET A 241 13.89 -10.00 2.65
N GLU A 242 13.65 -10.95 1.72
CA GLU A 242 12.78 -12.10 1.97
C GLU A 242 13.30 -12.96 3.13
N ARG A 243 14.61 -13.21 3.17
CA ARG A 243 15.21 -13.98 4.26
C ARG A 243 15.06 -13.27 5.60
N LEU A 244 15.42 -11.99 5.70
CA LEU A 244 15.30 -11.20 6.93
C LEU A 244 13.86 -11.25 7.47
N LYS A 245 12.88 -11.05 6.60
CA LYS A 245 11.45 -11.05 6.92
C LYS A 245 10.98 -12.42 7.46
N VAL A 246 11.34 -13.50 6.77
CA VAL A 246 10.96 -14.87 7.14
C VAL A 246 11.59 -15.30 8.45
N GLU A 247 12.90 -15.12 8.61
CA GLU A 247 13.60 -15.56 9.82
C GLU A 247 13.20 -14.72 11.03
N PHE A 248 12.96 -13.41 10.84
CA PHE A 248 12.46 -12.55 11.91
C PHE A 248 11.07 -12.99 12.36
N GLY A 249 10.14 -13.23 11.43
CA GLY A 249 8.82 -13.78 11.74
C GLY A 249 8.90 -15.12 12.47
N GLN A 250 9.74 -16.03 12.00
CA GLN A 250 9.88 -17.37 12.58
C GLN A 250 10.47 -17.34 13.99
N ILE A 251 11.52 -16.55 14.23
CA ILE A 251 12.25 -16.54 15.50
C ILE A 251 11.49 -15.73 16.57
N PHE A 252 10.95 -14.56 16.21
CA PHE A 252 10.35 -13.66 17.19
C PHE A 252 8.84 -13.83 17.36
N PHE A 253 8.15 -14.49 16.42
CA PHE A 253 6.69 -14.72 16.47
C PHE A 253 6.31 -16.19 16.29
N GLY A 254 7.26 -17.08 16.00
CA GLY A 254 7.01 -18.52 15.79
C GLY A 254 6.48 -18.87 14.40
N SER A 255 6.35 -17.91 13.49
CA SER A 255 5.82 -18.14 12.14
C SER A 255 6.55 -17.33 11.07
N ALA A 256 7.13 -18.03 10.09
CA ALA A 256 7.69 -17.47 8.87
C ALA A 256 6.72 -16.58 8.07
N HIS A 257 5.41 -16.75 8.27
CA HIS A 257 4.35 -16.03 7.56
C HIS A 257 3.80 -14.82 8.34
N THR A 258 4.48 -14.40 9.40
CA THR A 258 4.01 -13.25 10.20
C THR A 258 3.96 -11.96 9.38
N PHE A 259 4.88 -11.79 8.43
CA PHE A 259 5.04 -10.59 7.60
C PHE A 259 4.99 -10.92 6.11
N VAL A 260 3.90 -11.55 5.63
CA VAL A 260 3.71 -11.81 4.19
C VAL A 260 3.24 -10.52 3.49
N GLY A 261 3.78 -10.25 2.30
CA GLY A 261 3.71 -8.94 1.64
C GLY A 261 2.31 -8.48 1.28
N ARG A 262 1.70 -7.66 2.15
CA ARG A 262 0.55 -6.79 1.83
C ARG A 262 1.01 -5.52 1.14
N GLU A 263 0.14 -4.83 0.41
CA GLU A 263 0.41 -3.47 -0.05
C GLU A 263 0.36 -2.50 1.13
N SER A 264 1.47 -1.81 1.39
CA SER A 264 1.61 -0.83 2.48
C SER A 264 1.25 0.57 2.00
N PHE A 265 1.51 0.90 0.73
CA PHE A 265 1.25 2.23 0.17
C PHE A 265 0.14 2.17 -0.90
N PRO A 266 -1.14 2.13 -0.51
CA PRO A 266 -2.26 2.11 -1.45
C PRO A 266 -2.45 3.49 -2.10
N LEU A 267 -1.70 3.76 -3.17
CA LEU A 267 -1.75 5.06 -3.85
C LEU A 267 -3.00 5.26 -4.72
N SER A 268 -3.92 4.29 -4.75
CA SER A 268 -5.26 4.43 -5.36
C SER A 268 -6.08 5.56 -4.73
N VAL A 269 -5.82 5.92 -3.46
CA VAL A 269 -6.44 7.07 -2.78
C VAL A 269 -6.23 8.38 -3.56
N LEU A 270 -5.12 8.50 -4.32
CA LEU A 270 -4.83 9.68 -5.13
C LEU A 270 -5.76 9.84 -6.35
N GLN A 271 -6.58 8.82 -6.66
CA GLN A 271 -7.59 8.83 -7.72
C GLN A 271 -8.95 9.37 -7.25
N GLN A 272 -9.10 9.65 -5.95
CA GLN A 272 -10.33 10.19 -5.39
C GLN A 272 -10.53 11.65 -5.83
N ASN A 273 -11.79 12.05 -5.98
CA ASN A 273 -12.13 13.42 -6.35
C ASN A 273 -11.83 14.42 -5.23
N ASP A 274 -11.83 13.96 -3.97
CA ASP A 274 -11.55 14.78 -2.81
C ASP A 274 -10.17 14.43 -2.23
N LEU A 275 -9.21 15.33 -2.45
CA LEU A 275 -7.86 15.27 -1.89
C LEU A 275 -7.66 16.34 -0.79
N SER A 276 -8.74 16.75 -0.11
CA SER A 276 -8.71 17.79 0.92
C SER A 276 -7.86 17.44 2.15
N PHE A 277 -7.53 16.17 2.36
CA PHE A 277 -6.64 15.73 3.45
C PHE A 277 -5.23 16.34 3.34
N PHE A 278 -4.77 16.72 2.15
CA PHE A 278 -3.51 17.48 1.99
C PHE A 278 -3.55 18.87 2.64
N ARG A 279 -4.75 19.44 2.83
CA ARG A 279 -4.95 20.76 3.45
C ARG A 279 -5.29 20.68 4.94
N THR A 280 -5.71 19.51 5.42
CA THR A 280 -6.17 19.30 6.79
C THR A 280 -5.15 18.48 7.56
N ILE A 281 -4.12 19.15 8.08
CA ILE A 281 -3.03 18.50 8.82
C ILE A 281 -3.39 18.46 10.30
N LYS A 282 -3.52 17.24 10.86
CA LYS A 282 -3.83 17.02 12.28
C LYS A 282 -2.63 16.55 13.10
N VAL A 283 -1.60 16.03 12.44
CA VAL A 283 -0.37 15.55 13.09
C VAL A 283 0.48 16.72 13.62
N PRO A 284 0.76 16.80 14.93
CA PRO A 284 1.58 17.86 15.51
C PRO A 284 3.01 17.89 14.93
N GLY A 285 3.55 19.10 14.72
CA GLY A 285 4.91 19.29 14.22
C GLY A 285 5.02 19.33 12.69
N ILE A 286 3.96 19.03 11.94
CA ILE A 286 3.90 19.20 10.49
C ILE A 286 3.15 20.50 10.17
N LYS A 287 3.84 21.43 9.49
CA LYS A 287 3.30 22.75 9.09
C LYS A 287 2.51 22.68 7.79
N SER A 288 3.01 21.97 6.79
CA SER A 288 2.35 21.84 5.48
C SER A 288 2.84 20.63 4.70
N VAL A 289 1.99 20.07 3.84
CA VAL A 289 2.33 18.99 2.89
C VAL A 289 2.04 19.46 1.47
N ARG A 290 2.93 19.14 0.52
CA ARG A 290 2.73 19.38 -0.93
C ARG A 290 2.86 18.08 -1.69
N PHE A 291 2.06 17.95 -2.75
CA PHE A 291 2.13 16.82 -3.67
C PHE A 291 2.79 17.29 -4.98
N SER A 292 3.95 16.74 -5.35
CA SER A 292 4.75 17.30 -6.45
C SER A 292 4.92 16.39 -7.67
N GLU A 293 4.96 15.07 -7.48
CA GLU A 293 5.15 14.13 -8.59
C GLU A 293 4.25 12.92 -8.42
N VAL A 294 3.68 12.43 -9.52
CA VAL A 294 2.93 11.17 -9.55
C VAL A 294 3.19 10.44 -10.85
N ARG A 295 3.28 9.12 -10.77
CA ARG A 295 3.34 8.27 -11.96
C ARG A 295 2.23 7.23 -11.90
N TYR A 296 1.52 7.10 -13.02
CA TYR A 296 0.39 6.20 -13.15
C TYR A 296 0.30 5.63 -14.56
N MET A 297 -0.43 4.52 -14.69
CA MET A 297 -0.59 3.79 -15.94
C MET A 297 -2.05 3.82 -16.41
N LEU A 298 -2.23 4.09 -17.71
CA LEU A 298 -3.52 4.06 -18.40
C LEU A 298 -3.61 2.82 -19.29
N TYR A 299 -4.81 2.22 -19.33
CA TYR A 299 -5.08 1.03 -20.15
C TYR A 299 -5.34 1.39 -21.62
N GLY A 300 -4.93 0.52 -22.54
CA GLY A 300 -5.05 0.67 -24.00
C GLY A 300 -4.48 -0.57 -24.73
N SER A 301 -4.42 -0.55 -26.07
CA SER A 301 -3.73 -1.61 -26.84
C SER A 301 -2.23 -1.73 -26.51
N VAL A 302 -1.66 -0.64 -25.97
CA VAL A 302 -0.34 -0.57 -25.36
C VAL A 302 -0.50 0.20 -24.04
N THR A 303 0.12 -0.29 -22.97
CA THR A 303 0.13 0.39 -21.66
C THR A 303 0.85 1.72 -21.78
N LYS A 304 0.18 2.83 -21.41
CA LYS A 304 0.78 4.16 -21.38
C LYS A 304 1.12 4.53 -19.94
N THR A 305 2.41 4.76 -19.67
CA THR A 305 2.88 5.35 -18.40
C THR A 305 2.88 6.86 -18.52
N VAL A 306 2.23 7.54 -17.58
CA VAL A 306 2.19 8.99 -17.47
C VAL A 306 2.95 9.41 -16.22
N HIS A 307 3.83 10.40 -16.35
CA HIS A 307 4.56 10.98 -15.25
C HIS A 307 4.24 12.47 -15.20
N GLU A 308 3.55 12.90 -14.15
CA GLU A 308 3.20 14.29 -13.93
C GLU A 308 4.05 14.89 -12.81
N LYS A 309 4.50 16.12 -13.04
CA LYS A 309 5.37 16.85 -12.11
C LYS A 309 4.98 18.32 -12.07
N SER A 310 4.80 18.84 -10.85
CA SER A 310 4.54 20.24 -10.55
C SER A 310 5.15 20.61 -9.20
N ALA A 311 5.28 21.91 -8.91
CA ALA A 311 5.60 22.36 -7.55
C ALA A 311 4.46 22.04 -6.56
N ASP A 312 3.23 22.00 -7.05
CA ASP A 312 2.02 21.57 -6.33
C ASP A 312 0.98 21.07 -7.35
N LEU A 313 0.84 19.74 -7.44
CA LEU A 313 -0.10 19.08 -8.34
C LEU A 313 -1.56 19.40 -8.00
N LEU A 314 -1.89 19.70 -6.74
CA LEU A 314 -3.26 20.06 -6.34
C LEU A 314 -3.66 21.43 -6.87
N GLN A 315 -2.71 22.36 -6.97
CA GLN A 315 -2.93 23.65 -7.62
C GLN A 315 -3.08 23.48 -9.13
N SER A 316 -2.25 22.65 -9.75
CA SER A 316 -2.36 22.35 -11.20
C SER A 316 -3.70 21.71 -11.55
N ALA A 317 -4.14 20.71 -10.76
CA ALA A 317 -5.39 20.01 -11.00
C ALA A 317 -6.66 20.89 -10.82
N SER A 318 -6.56 22.04 -10.15
CA SER A 318 -7.68 23.01 -10.15
C SER A 318 -7.96 23.61 -11.52
N ILE A 319 -7.02 23.49 -12.46
CA ILE A 319 -7.13 23.91 -13.87
C ILE A 319 -7.67 22.74 -14.72
N ASP A 320 -7.14 21.53 -14.53
CA ASP A 320 -7.40 20.36 -15.40
C ASP A 320 -8.49 19.39 -14.89
N GLY A 321 -8.92 19.52 -13.63
CA GLY A 321 -10.06 18.82 -13.02
C GLY A 321 -9.73 17.61 -12.13
N TYR A 322 -8.59 16.93 -12.32
CA TYR A 322 -8.13 15.81 -11.49
C TYR A 322 -6.59 15.72 -11.49
N VAL A 323 -5.99 15.21 -10.41
CA VAL A 323 -4.53 14.93 -10.37
C VAL A 323 -4.22 13.58 -10.98
N VAL A 324 -4.94 12.54 -10.57
CA VAL A 324 -4.84 11.20 -11.17
C VAL A 324 -6.21 10.85 -11.79
N PRO A 325 -6.28 10.58 -13.11
CA PRO A 325 -7.53 10.18 -13.74
C PRO A 325 -8.07 8.88 -13.14
N LYS A 326 -9.38 8.77 -12.94
CA LYS A 326 -10.04 7.52 -12.48
C LYS A 326 -9.84 6.33 -13.42
N ILE A 327 -9.56 6.60 -14.69
CA ILE A 327 -9.25 5.58 -15.71
C ILE A 327 -7.84 5.00 -15.56
N ALA A 328 -6.99 5.56 -14.69
CA ALA A 328 -5.71 4.95 -14.38
C ALA A 328 -5.93 3.63 -13.62
N PHE A 329 -5.31 2.55 -14.08
CA PHE A 329 -5.48 1.24 -13.44
C PHE A 329 -4.45 1.01 -12.33
N HIS A 330 -3.33 1.74 -12.34
CA HIS A 330 -2.27 1.61 -11.35
C HIS A 330 -1.52 2.95 -11.15
N VAL A 331 -1.20 3.27 -9.90
CA VAL A 331 -0.33 4.38 -9.51
C VAL A 331 0.91 3.75 -8.89
N ASP A 332 2.08 3.92 -9.52
CA ASP A 332 3.30 3.19 -9.15
C ASP A 332 4.36 4.09 -8.49
N PHE A 333 4.06 5.38 -8.32
CA PHE A 333 4.91 6.33 -7.61
C PHE A 333 4.16 7.59 -7.20
N ALA A 334 4.49 8.12 -6.02
CA ALA A 334 4.14 9.47 -5.60
C ALA A 334 5.29 10.14 -4.84
N LYS A 335 5.50 11.44 -5.05
CA LYS A 335 6.44 12.27 -4.27
C LYS A 335 5.70 13.36 -3.53
N LEU A 336 5.89 13.37 -2.22
CA LEU A 336 5.33 14.35 -1.31
C LEU A 336 6.45 15.18 -0.69
N HIS A 337 6.13 16.41 -0.31
CA HIS A 337 7.06 17.32 0.36
C HIS A 337 6.46 17.82 1.67
N PHE A 338 7.17 17.63 2.77
CA PHE A 338 6.76 18.03 4.11
C PHE A 338 7.58 19.23 4.59
N CYS A 339 6.89 20.20 5.19
CA CYS A 339 7.51 21.29 5.94
C CYS A 339 7.09 21.15 7.40
N PHE A 340 8.06 21.25 8.31
CA PHE A 340 7.85 21.07 9.75
C PHE A 340 7.73 22.41 10.47
N GLU A 341 7.12 22.41 11.65
CA GLU A 341 7.03 23.60 12.48
C GLU A 341 8.43 24.13 12.83
N GLY A 342 8.60 25.45 12.73
CA GLY A 342 9.90 26.11 12.95
C GLY A 342 10.90 25.96 11.79
N GLU A 343 10.55 25.27 10.71
CA GLU A 343 11.36 25.16 9.51
C GLU A 343 10.70 25.84 8.29
N ASP A 344 11.54 26.29 7.35
CA ASP A 344 11.11 26.86 6.07
C ASP A 344 11.43 25.97 4.87
N LYS A 345 12.25 24.93 5.07
CA LYS A 345 12.64 24.00 4.01
C LYS A 345 11.70 22.81 3.96
N TYR A 346 11.34 22.43 2.73
CA TYR A 346 10.61 21.19 2.49
C TYR A 346 11.56 20.00 2.38
N ARG A 347 11.11 18.85 2.86
CA ARG A 347 11.81 17.56 2.77
C ARG A 347 10.94 16.57 2.01
N SER A 348 11.49 15.88 1.03
CA SER A 348 10.74 14.96 0.19
C SER A 348 10.58 13.59 0.84
N VAL A 349 9.46 12.94 0.52
CA VAL A 349 9.21 11.53 0.75
C VAL A 349 8.66 10.92 -0.53
N ASP A 350 9.33 9.88 -0.97
CA ASP A 350 9.06 9.15 -2.19
C ASP A 350 8.37 7.85 -1.82
N LEU A 351 7.19 7.59 -2.38
CA LEU A 351 6.37 6.41 -2.12
C LEU A 351 6.34 5.55 -3.38
N TYR A 352 6.64 4.26 -3.22
CA TYR A 352 6.69 3.26 -4.27
C TYR A 352 5.88 2.04 -3.85
N PRO A 353 4.67 1.86 -4.41
CA PRO A 353 3.90 0.65 -4.22
C PRO A 353 4.66 -0.61 -4.66
N PRO A 354 4.41 -1.77 -4.03
CA PRO A 354 3.46 -1.93 -2.94
C PRO A 354 3.98 -1.42 -1.59
N ASN A 355 5.30 -1.43 -1.34
CA ASN A 355 5.84 -1.46 0.02
C ASN A 355 7.06 -0.60 0.29
N ARG A 356 7.49 0.27 -0.62
CA ARG A 356 8.76 0.98 -0.46
C ARG A 356 8.57 2.49 -0.28
N SER A 357 9.30 3.07 0.68
CA SER A 357 9.44 4.52 0.80
C SER A 357 10.91 4.96 0.75
N SER A 358 11.12 6.25 0.52
CA SER A 358 12.42 6.90 0.70
C SER A 358 12.25 8.32 1.24
N PHE A 359 12.87 8.61 2.38
CA PHE A 359 12.84 9.89 3.07
C PHE A 359 14.11 10.71 2.77
N ALA A 360 13.97 12.03 2.67
CA ALA A 360 15.13 12.91 2.63
C ALA A 360 15.93 12.88 3.94
N ARG A 361 15.25 12.69 5.08
CA ARG A 361 15.84 12.59 6.42
C ARG A 361 14.98 11.73 7.34
N GLU A 362 15.62 10.82 8.07
CA GLU A 362 14.92 9.82 8.88
C GLU A 362 14.33 10.36 10.19
N SER A 363 14.93 11.40 10.78
CA SER A 363 14.42 11.98 12.05
C SER A 363 12.96 12.45 11.99
N ASP A 364 12.41 12.59 10.79
CA ASP A 364 11.04 13.03 10.57
C ASP A 364 10.09 11.89 10.18
N ALA A 365 10.61 10.69 9.91
CA ALA A 365 9.84 9.59 9.33
C ALA A 365 8.66 9.21 10.19
N ARG A 366 8.82 9.12 11.53
CA ARG A 366 7.70 8.81 12.44
C ARG A 366 6.50 9.75 12.27
N LYS A 367 6.74 11.07 12.21
CA LYS A 367 5.66 12.07 12.02
C LYS A 367 5.04 11.96 10.63
N VAL A 368 5.88 11.73 9.61
CA VAL A 368 5.40 11.55 8.24
C VAL A 368 4.58 10.28 8.10
N GLU A 369 5.02 9.16 8.66
CA GLU A 369 4.30 7.89 8.70
C GLU A 369 2.95 8.02 9.42
N GLU A 370 2.89 8.73 10.55
CA GLU A 370 1.63 9.06 11.22
C GLU A 370 0.68 9.83 10.30
N TRP A 371 1.18 10.85 9.59
CA TRP A 371 0.36 11.60 8.63
C TRP A 371 -0.07 10.75 7.44
N LEU A 372 0.81 9.90 6.90
CA LEU A 372 0.48 8.99 5.80
C LEU A 372 -0.63 8.01 6.21
N ARG A 373 -0.63 7.52 7.45
CA ARG A 373 -1.71 6.68 7.99
C ARG A 373 -3.02 7.45 8.12
N GLU A 374 -3.00 8.68 8.63
CA GLU A 374 -4.19 9.55 8.68
C GLU A 374 -4.76 9.84 7.28
N ALA A 375 -3.88 9.98 6.29
CA ALA A 375 -4.23 10.22 4.88
C ALA A 375 -4.60 8.93 4.12
N SER A 376 -4.58 7.76 4.79
CA SER A 376 -4.76 6.44 4.17
C SER A 376 -3.79 6.15 3.01
N LEU A 377 -2.63 6.79 3.00
CA LEU A 377 -1.53 6.55 2.05
C LEU A 377 -0.51 5.52 2.60
N LEU A 378 -0.63 5.13 3.86
CA LEU A 378 0.13 4.05 4.49
C LEU A 378 -0.84 3.17 5.31
N ASN A 379 -0.92 1.89 4.98
CA ASN A 379 -1.83 0.95 5.63
C ASN A 379 -1.41 0.65 7.07
N GLY A 380 -2.31 0.88 8.02
CA GLY A 380 -2.16 0.51 9.42
C GLY A 380 -2.76 -0.86 9.69
N GLY A 381 -2.11 -1.94 9.26
CA GLY A 381 -2.40 -3.31 9.71
C GLY A 381 -3.88 -3.74 9.78
N CYS A 382 -4.77 -3.19 8.93
CA CYS A 382 -6.21 -3.43 9.00
C CYS A 382 -6.67 -4.24 7.78
N ASN A 383 -7.46 -5.28 8.04
CA ASN A 383 -7.92 -6.34 7.12
C ASN A 383 -8.88 -5.90 6.00
N ALA A 384 -8.99 -4.61 5.67
CA ALA A 384 -10.00 -4.11 4.71
C ALA A 384 -9.57 -4.21 3.23
N ASP A 385 -8.27 -4.14 2.92
CA ASP A 385 -7.79 -4.03 1.52
C ASP A 385 -7.63 -5.37 0.78
N MET A 386 -7.48 -6.49 1.50
CA MET A 386 -7.20 -7.79 0.85
C MET A 386 -8.38 -8.28 0.00
N ASP A 387 -9.61 -8.08 0.47
CA ASP A 387 -10.80 -8.47 -0.30
C ASP A 387 -11.05 -7.52 -1.49
N GLU A 388 -10.70 -6.24 -1.38
CA GLU A 388 -10.85 -5.28 -2.48
C GLU A 388 -10.00 -5.68 -3.69
N ARG A 389 -8.73 -6.03 -3.48
CA ARG A 389 -7.85 -6.44 -4.59
C ARG A 389 -8.32 -7.73 -5.26
N PHE A 390 -8.74 -8.73 -4.47
CA PHE A 390 -9.22 -10.00 -5.00
C PHE A 390 -10.47 -9.81 -5.88
N PHE A 391 -11.50 -9.12 -5.37
CA PHE A 391 -12.74 -8.91 -6.12
C PHE A 391 -12.57 -7.94 -7.29
N LYS A 392 -11.68 -6.95 -7.19
CA LYS A 392 -11.31 -6.07 -8.29
C LYS A 392 -10.59 -6.83 -9.41
N ALA A 393 -9.60 -7.66 -9.08
CA ALA A 393 -8.93 -8.51 -10.06
C ALA A 393 -9.89 -9.51 -10.71
N LEU A 394 -10.82 -10.07 -9.92
CA LEU A 394 -11.89 -10.93 -10.43
C LEU A 394 -12.82 -10.17 -11.40
N ASN A 395 -13.22 -8.94 -11.08
CA ASN A 395 -14.08 -8.11 -11.93
C ASN A 395 -13.42 -7.68 -13.25
N ILE A 396 -12.10 -7.54 -13.27
CA ILE A 396 -11.38 -7.08 -14.46
C ILE A 396 -10.96 -8.26 -15.34
N HIS A 397 -10.53 -9.36 -14.73
CA HIS A 397 -9.80 -10.42 -15.44
C HIS A 397 -10.54 -11.77 -15.49
N LEU A 398 -11.79 -11.87 -15.02
CA LEU A 398 -12.55 -13.11 -15.14
C LEU A 398 -12.77 -13.49 -16.61
N GLY A 399 -12.30 -14.67 -17.02
CA GLY A 399 -12.33 -15.10 -18.41
C GLY A 399 -11.09 -14.72 -19.22
N GLU A 400 -10.20 -13.89 -18.68
CA GLU A 400 -8.93 -13.51 -19.33
C GLU A 400 -7.85 -14.58 -19.13
N SER A 401 -6.79 -14.50 -19.94
CA SER A 401 -5.65 -15.43 -19.90
C SER A 401 -4.33 -14.68 -19.80
N TYR A 402 -3.56 -14.97 -18.75
CA TYR A 402 -2.25 -14.37 -18.49
C TYR A 402 -1.24 -15.40 -17.99
N THR A 403 0.03 -15.00 -17.89
CA THR A 403 1.08 -15.81 -17.26
C THR A 403 0.88 -15.89 -15.74
N LEU A 404 1.47 -16.89 -15.06
CA LEU A 404 1.40 -16.98 -13.60
C LEU A 404 2.02 -15.75 -12.91
N ASN A 405 3.08 -15.18 -13.48
CA ASN A 405 3.69 -13.97 -12.93
C ASN A 405 2.74 -12.76 -13.00
N GLU A 406 2.00 -12.61 -14.09
CA GLU A 406 0.94 -11.60 -14.21
C GLU A 406 -0.23 -11.87 -13.25
N TRP A 407 -0.67 -13.12 -13.10
CA TRP A 407 -1.72 -13.44 -12.13
C TRP A 407 -1.31 -13.16 -10.68
N ASN A 408 -0.08 -13.52 -10.33
CA ASN A 408 0.50 -13.20 -9.03
C ASN A 408 0.60 -11.67 -8.84
N LEU A 409 0.88 -10.91 -9.90
CA LEU A 409 0.82 -9.46 -9.85
C LEU A 409 -0.60 -8.92 -9.68
N PHE A 410 -1.62 -9.48 -10.34
CA PHE A 410 -3.00 -8.98 -10.23
C PHE A 410 -3.60 -9.28 -8.85
N PHE A 411 -3.49 -10.54 -8.39
CA PHE A 411 -4.05 -10.98 -7.12
C PHE A 411 -3.16 -10.68 -5.91
N GLY A 412 -1.86 -10.51 -6.11
CA GLY A 412 -0.90 -10.25 -5.03
C GLY A 412 -0.92 -11.34 -3.97
N ASP A 413 -1.05 -10.92 -2.72
CA ASP A 413 -1.20 -11.77 -1.54
C ASP A 413 -2.45 -12.66 -1.54
N THR A 414 -3.42 -12.41 -2.42
CA THR A 414 -4.61 -13.25 -2.60
C THR A 414 -4.49 -14.28 -3.71
N PHE A 415 -3.32 -14.39 -4.37
CA PHE A 415 -3.13 -15.31 -5.50
C PHE A 415 -3.49 -16.76 -5.19
N GLU A 416 -3.15 -17.27 -3.99
CA GLU A 416 -3.50 -18.64 -3.58
C GLU A 416 -5.01 -18.89 -3.54
N ARG A 417 -5.83 -17.84 -3.33
CA ARG A 417 -7.29 -17.94 -3.39
C ARG A 417 -7.80 -18.05 -4.82
N ALA A 418 -7.06 -17.49 -5.78
CA ALA A 418 -7.40 -17.50 -7.20
C ALA A 418 -6.88 -18.73 -7.95
N ASP A 419 -5.77 -19.32 -7.48
CA ASP A 419 -5.10 -20.46 -8.09
C ASP A 419 -6.04 -21.65 -8.44
N PRO A 420 -7.00 -22.05 -7.59
CA PRO A 420 -7.95 -23.12 -7.93
C PRO A 420 -8.85 -22.83 -9.15
N PHE A 421 -8.94 -21.56 -9.56
CA PHE A 421 -9.74 -21.12 -10.71
C PHE A 421 -8.90 -20.93 -11.97
N LEU A 422 -7.57 -20.99 -11.87
CA LEU A 422 -6.66 -20.85 -12.99
C LEU A 422 -6.55 -22.17 -13.75
N GLN A 423 -6.88 -22.14 -15.04
CA GLN A 423 -6.79 -23.29 -15.91
C GLN A 423 -5.70 -23.07 -16.95
N ASN A 424 -4.71 -23.97 -16.99
CA ASN A 424 -3.72 -23.98 -18.04
C ASN A 424 -4.40 -24.20 -19.40
N ILE A 425 -4.19 -23.28 -20.35
CA ILE A 425 -4.82 -23.34 -21.68
C ILE A 425 -3.93 -23.99 -22.76
N GLY A 426 -2.75 -24.48 -22.39
CA GLY A 426 -1.81 -25.14 -23.29
C GLY A 426 -1.16 -24.21 -24.32
N LYS A 427 -1.17 -22.89 -24.07
CA LYS A 427 -0.55 -21.87 -24.92
C LYS A 427 0.52 -21.12 -24.14
N ASP A 428 1.56 -20.68 -24.85
CA ASP A 428 2.58 -19.81 -24.31
C ASP A 428 2.30 -18.35 -24.69
N ALA A 429 2.66 -17.42 -23.81
CA ALA A 429 2.73 -16.00 -24.11
C ALA A 429 3.86 -15.73 -25.12
N SER A 430 3.66 -14.72 -25.98
CA SER A 430 4.70 -14.21 -26.88
C SER A 430 5.69 -13.27 -26.18
N TYR A 431 5.46 -12.99 -24.90
CA TYR A 431 6.23 -12.09 -24.05
C TYR A 431 6.46 -12.75 -22.69
N TRP A 432 7.47 -12.29 -21.95
CA TRP A 432 7.70 -12.69 -20.57
C TRP A 432 7.47 -11.52 -19.62
N CYS A 433 6.96 -11.79 -18.41
CA CYS A 433 6.87 -10.80 -17.33
C CYS A 433 7.72 -11.27 -16.16
N ALA A 434 8.59 -10.39 -15.65
CA ALA A 434 9.35 -10.69 -14.45
C ALA A 434 8.43 -10.78 -13.22
N PRO A 435 8.72 -11.65 -12.23
CA PRO A 435 7.97 -11.70 -10.98
C PRO A 435 7.84 -10.32 -10.34
N GLY A 436 6.62 -9.91 -9.98
CA GLY A 436 6.35 -8.61 -9.37
C GLY A 436 6.44 -7.40 -10.31
N SER A 437 6.54 -7.62 -11.63
CA SER A 437 6.66 -6.57 -12.64
C SER A 437 5.56 -6.66 -13.70
N ALA A 438 4.97 -5.52 -14.05
CA ALA A 438 4.06 -5.40 -15.19
C ALA A 438 4.78 -5.28 -16.54
N LYS A 439 6.12 -5.19 -16.54
CA LYS A 439 6.90 -5.02 -17.78
C LYS A 439 6.92 -6.32 -18.58
N ARG A 440 6.57 -6.19 -19.85
CA ARG A 440 6.64 -7.27 -20.85
C ARG A 440 7.99 -7.19 -21.56
N PHE A 441 8.65 -8.33 -21.63
CA PHE A 441 9.95 -8.52 -22.27
C PHE A 441 9.76 -9.37 -23.53
N ASP A 442 10.46 -8.99 -24.59
CA ASP A 442 10.47 -9.79 -25.82
C ASP A 442 11.21 -11.10 -25.58
N ILE A 443 10.71 -12.16 -26.21
CA ILE A 443 11.28 -13.50 -26.07
C ILE A 443 12.13 -13.83 -27.29
N LEU A 444 13.38 -14.21 -27.05
CA LEU A 444 14.25 -14.83 -28.04
C LEU A 444 14.32 -16.34 -27.79
N ARG A 445 13.98 -17.14 -28.80
CA ARG A 445 14.09 -18.61 -28.77
C ARG A 445 15.29 -19.04 -29.63
N GLU A 446 16.34 -19.54 -28.99
CA GLU A 446 17.54 -20.10 -29.65
C GLU A 446 17.68 -21.58 -29.27
N GLY A 447 17.13 -22.47 -30.10
CA GLY A 447 17.07 -23.91 -29.79
C GLY A 447 16.15 -24.18 -28.59
N GLU A 448 16.67 -24.83 -27.55
CA GLU A 448 15.95 -25.11 -26.30
C GLU A 448 16.02 -23.94 -25.28
N LYS A 449 16.85 -22.92 -25.53
CA LYS A 449 16.98 -21.77 -24.65
C LYS A 449 15.96 -20.70 -24.99
N VAL A 450 15.28 -20.22 -23.95
CA VAL A 450 14.33 -19.11 -24.00
C VAL A 450 14.92 -17.97 -23.17
N THR A 451 15.08 -16.79 -23.79
CA THR A 451 15.64 -15.62 -23.12
C THR A 451 14.73 -14.41 -23.23
N ALA A 452 14.62 -13.63 -22.15
CA ALA A 452 13.97 -12.31 -22.16
C ALA A 452 14.97 -11.24 -22.57
N LEU A 453 14.53 -10.32 -23.42
CA LEU A 453 15.24 -9.11 -23.81
C LEU A 453 14.56 -7.89 -23.19
N SER A 454 15.33 -7.06 -22.49
CA SER A 454 14.85 -5.78 -21.95
C SER A 454 14.63 -4.77 -23.09
N PRO A 455 13.43 -4.16 -23.21
CA PRO A 455 13.17 -3.13 -24.21
C PRO A 455 13.87 -1.79 -23.88
N ASP A 456 14.29 -1.57 -22.63
CA ASP A 456 14.78 -0.28 -22.13
C ASP A 456 16.32 -0.12 -22.18
N TYR A 457 17.03 -0.53 -23.23
CA TYR A 457 18.47 -0.22 -23.36
C TYR A 457 18.93 -0.19 -24.83
N GLU A 458 18.55 0.85 -25.58
CA GLU A 458 19.03 1.03 -26.96
C GLU A 458 20.54 1.34 -27.08
N ASN A 459 21.30 1.53 -25.98
CA ASN A 459 22.71 1.95 -26.05
C ASN A 459 23.68 1.29 -25.03
N SER A 460 23.37 0.11 -24.47
CA SER A 460 24.35 -0.67 -23.68
C SER A 460 24.85 -1.88 -24.48
N PRO A 461 26.17 -2.15 -24.55
CA PRO A 461 26.71 -3.35 -25.21
C PRO A 461 26.26 -4.68 -24.55
N GLU A 462 25.75 -4.62 -23.32
CA GLU A 462 25.24 -5.77 -22.57
C GLU A 462 23.72 -5.64 -22.44
N GLN A 463 22.99 -6.14 -23.44
CA GLN A 463 21.56 -6.45 -23.25
C GLN A 463 21.48 -7.50 -22.13
N GLU A 464 20.85 -7.18 -21.00
CA GLU A 464 20.59 -8.17 -19.95
C GLU A 464 19.72 -9.29 -20.51
N ARG A 465 20.37 -10.37 -20.94
CA ARG A 465 19.71 -11.61 -21.36
C ARG A 465 19.43 -12.44 -20.13
N ARG A 466 18.16 -12.62 -19.82
CA ARG A 466 17.76 -13.50 -18.72
C ARG A 466 17.26 -14.81 -19.30
N ASN A 467 17.87 -15.93 -18.87
CA ASN A 467 17.31 -17.25 -19.16
C ASN A 467 15.99 -17.40 -18.40
N ILE A 468 14.96 -17.87 -19.09
CA ILE A 468 13.63 -18.08 -18.53
C ILE A 468 13.30 -19.56 -18.62
N ASP A 469 12.67 -20.11 -17.59
CA ASP A 469 12.00 -21.40 -17.69
C ASP A 469 10.78 -21.28 -18.64
N PRO A 470 10.68 -22.07 -19.72
CA PRO A 470 9.51 -22.07 -20.60
C PRO A 470 8.18 -22.25 -19.87
N ALA A 471 8.17 -22.88 -18.68
CA ALA A 471 6.98 -22.98 -17.85
C ALA A 471 6.41 -21.61 -17.40
N GLU A 472 7.25 -20.59 -17.25
CA GLU A 472 6.83 -19.22 -16.89
C GLU A 472 6.06 -18.52 -18.01
N LEU A 473 6.17 -18.99 -19.25
CA LEU A 473 5.43 -18.45 -20.39
C LEU A 473 4.01 -19.01 -20.50
N ARG A 474 3.69 -20.07 -19.76
CA ARG A 474 2.40 -20.74 -19.88
C ARG A 474 1.28 -19.80 -19.50
N LEU A 475 0.28 -19.72 -20.36
CA LEU A 475 -0.93 -18.96 -20.12
C LEU A 475 -1.92 -19.80 -19.31
N PHE A 476 -2.50 -19.15 -18.31
CA PHE A 476 -3.56 -19.66 -17.47
C PHE A 476 -4.76 -18.76 -17.62
N LYS A 477 -5.93 -19.36 -17.82
CA LYS A 477 -7.21 -18.66 -17.91
C LYS A 477 -7.87 -18.66 -16.54
N LEU A 478 -8.30 -17.49 -16.06
CA LEU A 478 -9.16 -17.42 -14.87
C LEU A 478 -10.55 -17.91 -15.25
N CYS A 479 -10.82 -19.19 -14.97
CA CYS A 479 -11.91 -19.93 -15.59
C CYS A 479 -13.26 -19.62 -14.90
N PRO A 480 -14.22 -19.02 -15.61
CA PRO A 480 -15.55 -18.73 -15.06
C PRO A 480 -16.33 -20.00 -14.68
N CYS A 481 -16.05 -21.13 -15.35
CA CYS A 481 -16.65 -22.42 -15.02
C CYS A 481 -16.18 -22.92 -13.65
N SER A 482 -14.87 -22.88 -13.36
CA SER A 482 -14.31 -23.28 -12.08
C SER A 482 -14.86 -22.43 -10.93
N LEU A 483 -14.93 -21.11 -11.14
CA LEU A 483 -15.54 -20.20 -10.19
C LEU A 483 -17.03 -20.52 -9.99
N SER A 484 -17.78 -20.69 -11.08
CA SER A 484 -19.21 -21.02 -11.02
C SER A 484 -19.47 -22.33 -10.26
N ILE A 485 -18.66 -23.37 -10.46
CA ILE A 485 -18.80 -24.65 -9.74
C ILE A 485 -18.64 -24.44 -8.24
N ARG A 486 -17.68 -23.61 -7.83
CA ARG A 486 -17.42 -23.31 -6.42
C ARG A 486 -18.58 -22.51 -5.82
N LEU A 487 -19.01 -21.45 -6.50
CA LEU A 487 -20.14 -20.62 -6.06
C LEU A 487 -21.44 -21.44 -5.99
N ASN A 488 -21.70 -22.32 -6.96
CA ASN A 488 -22.94 -23.12 -7.01
C ASN A 488 -23.20 -23.91 -5.72
N ARG A 489 -22.14 -24.40 -5.04
CA ARG A 489 -22.28 -25.07 -3.74
C ARG A 489 -22.78 -24.13 -2.65
N SER A 490 -22.21 -22.93 -2.57
CA SER A 490 -22.59 -21.92 -1.58
C SER A 490 -23.99 -21.39 -1.86
N PHE A 491 -24.32 -21.09 -3.11
CA PHE A 491 -25.63 -20.56 -3.51
C PHE A 491 -26.76 -21.61 -3.48
N GLY A 492 -26.43 -22.90 -3.51
CA GLY A 492 -27.40 -24.00 -3.63
C GLY A 492 -27.97 -24.14 -5.04
N VAL A 493 -27.19 -23.76 -6.06
CA VAL A 493 -27.58 -23.73 -7.47
C VAL A 493 -27.24 -25.09 -8.12
N GLU A 494 -28.21 -25.69 -8.82
CA GLU A 494 -27.98 -26.89 -9.63
C GLU A 494 -27.11 -26.53 -10.83
N ASN A 495 -25.94 -27.17 -10.92
CA ASN A 495 -24.90 -26.82 -11.88
C ASN A 495 -25.36 -27.05 -13.33
N ALA A 496 -25.36 -25.99 -14.14
CA ALA A 496 -25.67 -26.06 -15.57
C ALA A 496 -24.90 -24.99 -16.34
N PHE A 497 -23.57 -24.97 -16.12
CA PHE A 497 -22.69 -23.95 -16.66
C PHE A 497 -22.71 -23.89 -18.20
N CYS A 498 -22.92 -22.70 -18.75
CA CYS A 498 -22.65 -22.43 -20.17
C CYS A 498 -22.29 -20.96 -20.39
N SER A 499 -21.35 -20.70 -21.30
CA SER A 499 -21.08 -19.36 -21.81
C SER A 499 -22.20 -18.96 -22.76
N LEU A 500 -22.80 -17.79 -22.58
CA LEU A 500 -23.83 -17.28 -23.48
C LEU A 500 -23.24 -16.29 -24.45
N GLU A 501 -22.61 -15.25 -23.90
CA GLU A 501 -21.90 -14.20 -24.63
C GLU A 501 -20.62 -13.86 -23.87
N ASP A 502 -19.78 -13.02 -24.47
CA ASP A 502 -18.52 -12.63 -23.84
C ASP A 502 -18.78 -11.90 -22.52
N GLY A 503 -18.20 -12.41 -21.44
CA GLY A 503 -18.44 -11.95 -20.08
C GLY A 503 -19.80 -12.28 -19.46
N ILE A 504 -20.65 -13.12 -20.08
CA ILE A 504 -21.94 -13.56 -19.53
C ILE A 504 -22.02 -15.10 -19.46
N TYR A 505 -22.08 -15.63 -18.24
CA TYR A 505 -22.10 -17.06 -17.99
C TYR A 505 -23.35 -17.48 -17.24
N ARG A 506 -24.08 -18.47 -17.74
CA ARG A 506 -25.12 -19.13 -16.95
C ARG A 506 -24.43 -20.05 -15.95
N MET A 507 -24.67 -19.86 -14.67
CA MET A 507 -24.11 -20.71 -13.60
C MET A 507 -24.96 -21.97 -13.39
N GLY A 508 -26.28 -21.82 -13.44
CA GLY A 508 -27.20 -22.90 -13.17
C GLY A 508 -28.60 -22.45 -12.78
N THR A 509 -29.33 -23.32 -12.07
CA THR A 509 -30.70 -23.05 -11.62
C THR A 509 -30.85 -23.26 -10.11
N LEU A 510 -31.37 -22.27 -9.40
CA LEU A 510 -31.76 -22.34 -8.00
C LEU A 510 -33.24 -22.72 -7.88
N ARG A 511 -33.59 -23.65 -7.01
CA ARG A 511 -35.00 -23.98 -6.71
C ARG A 511 -35.51 -23.17 -5.53
N GLY A 512 -36.61 -22.47 -5.75
CA GLY A 512 -37.33 -21.76 -4.71
C GLY A 512 -38.13 -22.72 -3.79
N PRO A 513 -38.59 -22.24 -2.62
CA PRO A 513 -39.42 -23.02 -1.68
C PRO A 513 -40.73 -23.52 -2.32
N ASP A 514 -41.25 -22.78 -3.29
CA ASP A 514 -42.46 -23.07 -4.07
C ASP A 514 -42.20 -23.99 -5.28
N ARG A 515 -40.98 -24.55 -5.39
CA ARG A 515 -40.48 -25.38 -6.50
C ARG A 515 -40.29 -24.64 -7.83
N ARG A 516 -40.40 -23.30 -7.88
CA ARG A 516 -40.03 -22.54 -9.08
C ARG A 516 -38.52 -22.59 -9.30
N ARG A 517 -38.13 -22.45 -10.57
CA ARG A 517 -36.74 -22.52 -11.02
C ARG A 517 -36.26 -21.12 -11.36
N HIS A 518 -35.23 -20.66 -10.66
CA HIS A 518 -34.62 -19.35 -10.84
C HIS A 518 -33.24 -19.51 -11.47
N ARG A 519 -32.95 -18.81 -12.57
CA ARG A 519 -31.69 -18.96 -13.29
C ARG A 519 -30.64 -18.02 -12.72
N ALA A 520 -29.44 -18.54 -12.45
CA ALA A 520 -28.31 -17.78 -11.96
C ALA A 520 -27.31 -17.49 -13.08
N PHE A 521 -26.90 -16.23 -13.20
CA PHE A 521 -25.92 -15.76 -14.18
C PHE A 521 -24.77 -15.05 -13.47
N LEU A 522 -23.55 -15.29 -13.95
CA LEU A 522 -22.32 -14.63 -13.53
C LEU A 522 -21.87 -13.69 -14.64
N LEU A 523 -21.60 -12.42 -14.29
CA LEU A 523 -21.02 -11.45 -15.20
C LEU A 523 -19.53 -11.24 -14.90
N ALA A 524 -18.66 -11.27 -15.92
CA ALA A 524 -17.24 -11.02 -15.73
C ALA A 524 -16.92 -9.57 -15.33
N HIS A 525 -17.69 -8.61 -15.85
CA HIS A 525 -17.41 -7.18 -15.69
C HIS A 525 -18.66 -6.44 -15.22
N ALA A 526 -18.52 -5.67 -14.15
CA ALA A 526 -19.60 -4.85 -13.62
C ALA A 526 -19.64 -3.44 -14.26
N GLU A 527 -19.66 -3.39 -15.61
CA GLU A 527 -19.67 -2.14 -16.40
C GLU A 527 -20.98 -1.93 -17.20
N ARG A 528 -21.23 -0.68 -17.59
CA ARG A 528 -22.47 -0.27 -18.31
C ARG A 528 -22.73 -1.02 -19.61
N SER A 529 -21.68 -1.34 -20.36
CA SER A 529 -21.73 -2.11 -21.60
C SER A 529 -22.20 -3.55 -21.35
N THR A 530 -21.64 -4.20 -20.34
CA THR A 530 -21.99 -5.58 -19.94
C THR A 530 -23.42 -5.66 -19.39
N ILE A 531 -23.92 -4.61 -18.72
CA ILE A 531 -25.32 -4.55 -18.27
C ILE A 531 -26.28 -4.40 -19.45
N ALA A 532 -25.94 -3.60 -20.47
CA ALA A 532 -26.76 -3.48 -21.68
C ALA A 532 -26.83 -4.82 -22.44
N LEU A 533 -25.72 -5.55 -22.48
CA LEU A 533 -25.65 -6.89 -23.06
C LEU A 533 -26.46 -7.89 -22.23
N ALA A 534 -26.26 -7.91 -20.91
CA ALA A 534 -27.02 -8.75 -19.99
C ALA A 534 -28.53 -8.48 -20.08
N LYS A 535 -28.95 -7.23 -20.27
CA LYS A 535 -30.37 -6.89 -20.52
C LYS A 535 -30.93 -7.60 -21.76
N GLN A 536 -30.16 -7.64 -22.85
CA GLN A 536 -30.58 -8.28 -24.09
C GLN A 536 -30.58 -9.81 -23.97
N THR A 537 -29.50 -10.37 -23.43
CA THR A 537 -29.28 -11.82 -23.36
C THR A 537 -30.14 -12.47 -22.27
N VAL A 538 -30.26 -11.84 -21.09
CA VAL A 538 -31.01 -12.39 -19.95
C VAL A 538 -32.51 -12.09 -20.07
N GLY A 539 -32.91 -11.00 -20.74
CA GLY A 539 -34.32 -10.69 -20.99
C GLY A 539 -35.04 -11.75 -21.84
N GLN A 540 -34.31 -12.54 -22.63
CA GLN A 540 -34.85 -13.65 -23.43
C GLN A 540 -35.08 -14.93 -22.59
N GLU A 541 -34.56 -14.99 -21.37
CA GLU A 541 -34.54 -16.21 -20.54
C GLU A 541 -35.74 -16.33 -19.58
N GLY A 542 -36.59 -15.30 -19.45
CA GLY A 542 -37.83 -15.31 -18.66
C GLY A 542 -37.69 -14.76 -17.22
N GLU A 543 -38.71 -14.98 -16.38
CA GLU A 543 -38.77 -14.45 -15.01
C GLU A 543 -37.93 -15.26 -13.99
N GLY A 544 -37.57 -14.63 -12.87
CA GLY A 544 -36.88 -15.28 -11.76
C GLY A 544 -35.37 -15.40 -11.95
N ILE A 545 -34.71 -14.28 -12.18
CA ILE A 545 -33.27 -14.21 -12.46
C ILE A 545 -32.48 -13.88 -11.19
N ILE A 546 -31.31 -14.50 -11.05
CA ILE A 546 -30.29 -14.17 -10.07
C ILE A 546 -29.06 -13.71 -10.84
N LEU A 547 -28.58 -12.51 -10.55
CA LEU A 547 -27.46 -11.90 -11.24
C LEU A 547 -26.30 -11.73 -10.25
N VAL A 548 -25.20 -12.41 -10.52
CA VAL A 548 -23.99 -12.45 -9.71
C VAL A 548 -22.90 -11.63 -10.40
N THR A 549 -22.28 -10.69 -9.68
CA THR A 549 -21.12 -9.92 -10.18
C THR A 549 -19.96 -10.04 -9.19
N PRO A 550 -18.70 -10.04 -9.66
CA PRO A 550 -17.54 -10.01 -8.79
C PRO A 550 -17.53 -8.83 -7.80
N ASP A 551 -17.92 -7.65 -8.26
CA ASP A 551 -17.93 -6.41 -7.47
C ASP A 551 -19.29 -5.69 -7.56
N TYR A 552 -19.50 -4.70 -6.70
CA TYR A 552 -20.69 -3.87 -6.65
C TYR A 552 -20.78 -2.91 -7.83
N CYS A 553 -21.96 -2.84 -8.47
CA CYS A 553 -22.25 -1.90 -9.55
C CYS A 553 -23.59 -1.19 -9.32
N PRO A 554 -23.58 0.14 -9.08
CA PRO A 554 -24.79 0.92 -8.84
C PRO A 554 -25.84 0.78 -9.95
N GLU A 555 -25.40 0.77 -11.22
CA GLU A 555 -26.29 0.65 -12.37
C GLU A 555 -26.99 -0.71 -12.47
N THR A 556 -26.33 -1.78 -11.98
CA THR A 556 -26.92 -3.12 -11.92
C THR A 556 -28.03 -3.20 -10.87
N VAL A 557 -27.91 -2.45 -9.77
CA VAL A 557 -28.93 -2.37 -8.71
C VAL A 557 -30.24 -1.83 -9.28
N ASP A 558 -30.20 -0.68 -9.98
CA ASP A 558 -31.40 -0.06 -10.55
C ASP A 558 -32.10 -1.00 -11.56
N PHE A 559 -31.32 -1.67 -12.40
CA PHE A 559 -31.83 -2.66 -13.35
C PHE A 559 -32.46 -3.87 -12.64
N ALA A 560 -31.75 -4.42 -11.65
CA ALA A 560 -32.19 -5.61 -10.95
C ALA A 560 -33.49 -5.37 -10.19
N VAL A 561 -33.59 -4.24 -9.51
CA VAL A 561 -34.80 -3.80 -8.82
C VAL A 561 -35.97 -3.64 -9.78
N LYS A 562 -35.79 -2.94 -10.91
CA LYS A 562 -36.85 -2.74 -11.92
C LYS A 562 -37.40 -4.05 -12.49
N ASN A 563 -36.56 -5.08 -12.59
CA ASN A 563 -36.91 -6.35 -13.24
C ASN A 563 -37.10 -7.50 -12.24
N LYS A 564 -37.21 -7.20 -10.94
CA LYS A 564 -37.42 -8.20 -9.87
C LYS A 564 -36.34 -9.29 -9.89
N ILE A 565 -35.10 -8.91 -10.16
CA ILE A 565 -33.91 -9.76 -10.22
C ILE A 565 -33.21 -9.73 -8.86
N LEU A 566 -32.74 -10.88 -8.37
CA LEU A 566 -31.86 -10.93 -7.21
C LEU A 566 -30.44 -10.56 -7.64
N TYR A 567 -29.98 -9.37 -7.27
CA TYR A 567 -28.61 -8.94 -7.52
C TYR A 567 -27.68 -9.32 -6.36
N VAL A 568 -26.53 -9.90 -6.71
CA VAL A 568 -25.58 -10.50 -5.78
C VAL A 568 -24.16 -10.05 -6.13
N PRO A 569 -23.67 -8.95 -5.54
CA PRO A 569 -22.25 -8.62 -5.59
C PRO A 569 -21.47 -9.56 -4.69
N LEU A 570 -20.52 -10.32 -5.25
CA LEU A 570 -19.72 -11.29 -4.50
C LEU A 570 -18.90 -10.62 -3.42
N ARG A 571 -18.34 -9.43 -3.66
CA ARG A 571 -17.63 -8.63 -2.66
C ARG A 571 -18.39 -8.47 -1.34
N ASP A 572 -19.71 -8.26 -1.41
CA ASP A 572 -20.53 -7.99 -0.22
C ASP A 572 -21.19 -9.26 0.36
N THR A 573 -21.18 -10.35 -0.41
CA THR A 573 -21.97 -11.56 -0.11
C THR A 573 -21.13 -12.80 0.14
N LEU A 574 -19.85 -12.78 -0.25
CA LEU A 574 -18.95 -13.92 -0.18
C LEU A 574 -17.83 -13.66 0.83
N LEU A 575 -17.76 -14.50 1.86
CA LEU A 575 -16.70 -14.47 2.87
C LEU A 575 -15.39 -15.07 2.32
N PRO A 576 -14.24 -14.84 2.98
CA PRO A 576 -12.95 -15.29 2.49
C PRO A 576 -12.83 -16.80 2.21
N ASP A 577 -13.58 -17.61 2.94
CA ASP A 577 -13.67 -19.07 2.82
C ASP A 577 -14.68 -19.56 1.75
N PHE A 578 -15.24 -18.63 0.96
CA PHE A 578 -16.30 -18.86 -0.02
C PHE A 578 -17.67 -19.25 0.59
N SER A 579 -17.89 -19.03 1.88
CA SER A 579 -19.22 -19.08 2.49
C SER A 579 -19.99 -17.77 2.26
N LEU A 580 -21.31 -17.80 2.46
CA LEU A 580 -22.19 -16.64 2.19
C LEU A 580 -22.49 -15.85 3.47
N THR A 581 -22.67 -14.54 3.34
CA THR A 581 -23.07 -13.67 4.46
C THR A 581 -24.55 -13.86 4.83
N GLN A 582 -24.91 -13.56 6.08
CA GLN A 582 -26.31 -13.56 6.53
C GLN A 582 -27.21 -12.63 5.70
N THR A 583 -26.65 -11.52 5.20
CA THR A 583 -27.33 -10.55 4.33
C THR A 583 -27.83 -11.18 3.03
N PHE A 584 -27.09 -12.15 2.48
CA PHE A 584 -27.53 -12.89 1.30
C PHE A 584 -28.75 -13.78 1.59
N ASP A 585 -28.77 -14.47 2.74
CA ASP A 585 -29.90 -15.33 3.13
C ASP A 585 -31.20 -14.53 3.31
N GLU A 586 -31.12 -13.30 3.83
CA GLU A 586 -32.28 -12.42 3.94
C GLU A 586 -32.76 -11.93 2.57
N SER A 587 -31.85 -11.50 1.70
CA SER A 587 -32.15 -11.06 0.33
C SER A 587 -32.77 -12.20 -0.50
N LYS A 588 -32.26 -13.42 -0.33
CA LYS A 588 -32.77 -14.65 -0.93
C LYS A 588 -34.19 -14.97 -0.46
N LYS A 589 -34.49 -14.84 0.84
CA LYS A 589 -35.85 -15.01 1.39
C LYS A 589 -36.83 -13.98 0.81
N GLN A 590 -36.43 -12.71 0.74
CA GLN A 590 -37.25 -11.63 0.18
C GLN A 590 -37.53 -11.86 -1.32
N PHE A 591 -36.51 -12.25 -2.09
CA PHE A 591 -36.66 -12.57 -3.50
C PHE A 591 -37.64 -13.72 -3.76
N PHE A 592 -37.54 -14.81 -2.98
CA PHE A 592 -38.49 -15.91 -3.12
C PHE A 592 -39.91 -15.52 -2.70
N ALA A 593 -40.08 -14.72 -1.66
CA ALA A 593 -41.39 -14.28 -1.23
C ALA A 593 -42.05 -13.35 -2.27
N LEU A 594 -41.27 -12.46 -2.90
CA LEU A 594 -41.74 -11.61 -4.00
C LEU A 594 -42.24 -12.44 -5.20
N HIS A 595 -41.51 -13.49 -5.57
CA HIS A 595 -41.87 -14.37 -6.70
C HIS A 595 -42.91 -15.45 -6.35
N ALA A 596 -43.12 -15.74 -5.07
CA ALA A 596 -44.19 -16.63 -4.59
C ALA A 596 -45.55 -15.93 -4.48
N GLY A 597 -45.62 -14.61 -4.68
CA GLY A 597 -46.87 -13.84 -4.64
C GLY A 597 -47.42 -13.62 -3.23
N SER A 598 -46.59 -13.75 -2.18
CA SER A 598 -46.99 -13.42 -0.81
C SER A 598 -46.93 -11.90 -0.58
N GLU A 599 -48.02 -11.30 -0.11
CA GLU A 599 -48.09 -9.89 0.33
C GLU A 599 -47.08 -9.64 1.46
N LEU A 600 -46.01 -8.89 1.18
CA LEU A 600 -44.91 -8.62 2.12
C LEU A 600 -44.98 -7.24 2.78
N LEU A 601 -45.87 -6.36 2.33
CA LEU A 601 -46.17 -5.10 3.00
C LEU A 601 -47.69 -4.96 3.12
N SER A 602 -48.21 -4.71 4.31
CA SER A 602 -49.63 -4.41 4.46
C SER A 602 -49.95 -3.06 3.80
N GLN A 603 -51.18 -2.89 3.32
CA GLN A 603 -51.66 -1.61 2.76
C GLN A 603 -51.42 -0.44 3.73
N ASP A 604 -51.50 -0.69 5.05
CA ASP A 604 -51.21 0.28 6.11
C ASP A 604 -49.75 0.73 6.14
N GLN A 605 -48.80 -0.18 5.88
CA GLN A 605 -47.36 0.15 5.84
C GLN A 605 -47.02 1.01 4.64
N VAL A 606 -47.57 0.69 3.46
CA VAL A 606 -47.35 1.45 2.23
C VAL A 606 -47.95 2.86 2.34
N THR A 607 -49.16 2.95 2.91
CA THR A 607 -49.82 4.23 3.21
C THR A 607 -49.02 5.04 4.24
N GLY A 608 -48.47 4.38 5.26
CA GLY A 608 -47.59 5.00 6.26
C GLY A 608 -46.32 5.63 5.68
N PHE A 609 -45.68 4.98 4.70
CA PHE A 609 -44.51 5.56 4.03
C PHE A 609 -44.85 6.79 3.18
N PHE A 610 -45.99 6.77 2.47
CA PHE A 610 -46.49 7.95 1.77
C PHE A 610 -46.83 9.10 2.72
N ALA A 611 -47.43 8.80 3.88
CA ALA A 611 -47.72 9.80 4.90
C ALA A 611 -46.45 10.46 5.46
N ILE A 612 -45.38 9.68 5.70
CA ILE A 612 -44.07 10.20 6.12
C ILE A 612 -43.47 11.12 5.04
N ALA A 613 -43.55 10.72 3.77
CA ALA A 613 -43.05 11.53 2.66
C ALA A 613 -43.83 12.85 2.52
N GLN A 614 -45.15 12.83 2.75
CA GLN A 614 -46.00 14.03 2.73
C GLN A 614 -45.77 14.95 3.93
N ALA A 615 -45.57 14.41 5.13
CA ALA A 615 -45.25 15.21 6.32
C ALA A 615 -43.93 16.01 6.16
N LEU A 616 -42.99 15.48 5.38
CA LEU A 616 -41.74 16.18 5.04
C LEU A 616 -41.92 17.34 4.05
N ASP A 617 -43.09 17.47 3.44
CA ASP A 617 -43.43 18.52 2.47
C ASP A 617 -44.09 19.73 3.12
N GLU A 618 -44.51 19.62 4.38
CA GLU A 618 -45.18 20.69 5.14
C GLU A 618 -44.29 21.91 5.43
N ASN A 619 -43.04 21.93 4.94
CA ASN A 619 -42.17 23.08 5.05
C ASN A 619 -42.47 24.13 3.94
N PRO A 620 -43.01 25.31 4.28
CA PRO A 620 -43.41 26.32 3.29
C PRO A 620 -42.24 26.96 2.51
N ARG A 621 -40.99 26.68 2.89
CA ARG A 621 -39.78 27.14 2.18
C ARG A 621 -39.16 26.08 1.26
N LEU A 622 -39.80 24.91 1.14
CA LEU A 622 -39.27 23.79 0.35
C LEU A 622 -39.46 24.07 -1.15
N LYS A 623 -38.36 24.33 -1.87
CA LYS A 623 -38.40 24.42 -3.35
C LYS A 623 -38.77 23.04 -3.96
N ALA A 624 -39.41 23.01 -5.11
CA ALA A 624 -39.63 21.76 -5.85
C ALA A 624 -38.29 21.07 -6.21
N PRO A 625 -38.23 19.73 -6.33
CA PRO A 625 -39.31 18.75 -6.18
C PRO A 625 -39.49 18.24 -4.74
N VAL A 626 -40.68 18.39 -4.16
CA VAL A 626 -41.00 17.98 -2.78
C VAL A 626 -40.74 16.48 -2.51
N HIS A 627 -40.56 16.08 -1.24
CA HIS A 627 -40.17 14.72 -0.85
C HIS A 627 -41.21 13.69 -1.28
N SER A 628 -42.51 13.96 -1.26
CA SER A 628 -43.52 13.03 -1.78
C SER A 628 -43.37 12.78 -3.29
N VAL A 629 -43.00 13.80 -4.06
CA VAL A 629 -42.73 13.68 -5.50
C VAL A 629 -41.46 12.87 -5.72
N VAL A 630 -40.37 13.17 -5.00
CA VAL A 630 -39.13 12.40 -5.09
C VAL A 630 -39.33 10.95 -4.67
N PHE A 631 -40.09 10.71 -3.60
CA PHE A 631 -40.43 9.37 -3.10
C PHE A 631 -41.25 8.59 -4.12
N ASN A 632 -42.30 9.19 -4.71
CA ASN A 632 -43.10 8.50 -5.72
C ASN A 632 -42.29 8.20 -7.00
N LEU A 633 -41.51 9.17 -7.49
CA LEU A 633 -40.68 8.95 -8.67
C LEU A 633 -39.59 7.89 -8.42
N TYR A 634 -39.02 7.87 -7.22
CA TYR A 634 -37.94 6.95 -6.86
C TYR A 634 -38.44 5.54 -6.48
N CYS A 635 -39.42 5.43 -5.59
CA CYS A 635 -39.94 4.16 -5.05
C CYS A 635 -41.13 3.61 -5.87
N GLY A 636 -42.04 4.47 -6.35
CA GLY A 636 -43.20 4.06 -7.15
C GLY A 636 -42.88 3.86 -8.62
N GLN A 637 -42.20 4.82 -9.25
CA GLN A 637 -41.89 4.77 -10.70
C GLN A 637 -40.49 4.21 -11.01
N GLY A 638 -39.72 3.85 -9.98
CA GLY A 638 -38.39 3.24 -10.14
C GLY A 638 -37.35 4.12 -10.85
N MET A 639 -37.52 5.44 -10.88
CA MET A 639 -36.60 6.36 -11.56
C MET A 639 -35.30 6.55 -10.79
N SER A 640 -34.18 6.64 -11.50
CA SER A 640 -32.87 7.01 -10.96
C SER A 640 -32.83 8.48 -10.54
N SER A 641 -31.88 8.85 -9.68
CA SER A 641 -31.72 10.24 -9.23
C SER A 641 -31.46 11.22 -10.38
N ASP A 642 -30.82 10.77 -11.47
CA ASP A 642 -30.58 11.57 -12.67
C ASP A 642 -31.82 11.74 -13.55
N GLU A 643 -32.68 10.74 -13.62
CA GLU A 643 -33.98 10.83 -14.30
C GLU A 643 -34.93 11.74 -13.54
N ILE A 644 -34.97 11.62 -12.22
CA ILE A 644 -35.76 12.50 -11.34
C ILE A 644 -35.26 13.94 -11.47
N ALA A 645 -33.95 14.17 -11.43
CA ALA A 645 -33.36 15.50 -11.58
C ALA A 645 -33.78 16.16 -12.90
N ARG A 646 -33.72 15.41 -14.02
CA ARG A 646 -34.17 15.87 -15.34
C ARG A 646 -35.68 16.12 -15.39
N LYS A 647 -36.48 15.17 -14.89
CA LYS A 647 -37.96 15.25 -14.89
C LYS A 647 -38.46 16.41 -14.02
N CYS A 648 -37.76 16.72 -12.93
CA CYS A 648 -38.12 17.79 -12.00
C CYS A 648 -37.39 19.11 -12.25
N GLY A 649 -36.52 19.20 -13.27
CA GLY A 649 -35.76 20.42 -13.57
C GLY A 649 -34.86 20.90 -12.42
N CYS A 650 -34.23 19.97 -11.68
CA CYS A 650 -33.42 20.29 -10.50
C CYS A 650 -32.04 19.60 -10.54
N SER A 651 -31.15 19.96 -9.60
CA SER A 651 -29.83 19.32 -9.51
C SER A 651 -29.92 17.91 -8.91
N LYS A 652 -29.07 16.99 -9.39
CA LYS A 652 -28.92 15.63 -8.83
C LYS A 652 -28.68 15.65 -7.32
N ALA A 653 -27.86 16.60 -6.83
CA ALA A 653 -27.58 16.77 -5.41
C ALA A 653 -28.84 17.07 -4.58
N THR A 654 -29.80 17.81 -5.14
CA THR A 654 -31.09 18.10 -4.50
C THR A 654 -31.91 16.82 -4.33
N VAL A 655 -31.89 15.94 -5.34
CA VAL A 655 -32.58 14.64 -5.29
C VAL A 655 -31.92 13.72 -4.25
N ILE A 656 -30.60 13.60 -4.26
CA ILE A 656 -29.84 12.77 -3.29
C ILE A 656 -30.11 13.22 -1.85
N SER A 657 -30.01 14.52 -1.57
CA SER A 657 -30.27 15.06 -0.22
C SER A 657 -31.69 14.75 0.28
N ARG A 658 -32.69 14.76 -0.61
CA ARG A 658 -34.08 14.41 -0.25
C ARG A 658 -34.25 12.91 -0.02
N LEU A 659 -33.59 12.07 -0.82
CA LEU A 659 -33.57 10.62 -0.62
C LEU A 659 -32.89 10.22 0.69
N GLU A 660 -31.80 10.89 1.08
CA GLU A 660 -31.15 10.66 2.37
C GLU A 660 -32.06 11.03 3.55
N ARG A 661 -32.78 12.15 3.43
CA ARG A 661 -33.75 12.58 4.44
C ARG A 661 -34.94 11.64 4.55
N LEU A 662 -35.44 11.14 3.43
CA LEU A 662 -36.48 10.10 3.38
C LEU A 662 -35.99 8.80 4.01
N LYS A 663 -34.78 8.33 3.67
CA LYS A 663 -34.14 7.15 4.27
C LYS A 663 -34.03 7.28 5.80
N SER A 664 -33.57 8.44 6.28
CA SER A 664 -33.43 8.72 7.72
C SER A 664 -34.77 8.67 8.47
N LYS A 665 -35.87 9.08 7.84
CA LYS A 665 -37.20 9.13 8.48
C LYS A 665 -37.98 7.83 8.36
N ILE A 666 -37.80 7.11 7.26
CA ILE A 666 -38.45 5.82 7.02
C ILE A 666 -37.74 4.68 7.76
N GLY A 667 -36.45 4.86 8.09
CA GLY A 667 -35.69 3.88 8.88
C GLY A 667 -35.35 2.59 8.11
N ARG A 668 -35.56 2.58 6.79
CA ARG A 668 -35.22 1.49 5.88
C ARG A 668 -34.56 2.01 4.61
N PRO A 669 -33.68 1.23 3.94
CA PRO A 669 -33.15 1.59 2.64
C PRO A 669 -34.28 1.76 1.61
N LEU A 670 -34.36 2.94 0.99
CA LEU A 670 -35.37 3.23 -0.05
C LEU A 670 -35.23 2.32 -1.29
N THR A 671 -34.06 1.74 -1.48
CA THR A 671 -33.77 0.73 -2.51
C THR A 671 -34.55 -0.57 -2.30
N GLU A 672 -34.82 -0.95 -1.04
CA GLU A 672 -35.66 -2.11 -0.71
C GLU A 672 -37.14 -1.83 -1.03
N LEU A 673 -37.61 -0.60 -0.77
CA LEU A 673 -39.00 -0.21 -1.02
C LEU A 673 -39.36 -0.21 -2.51
N ARG A 674 -38.38 -0.03 -3.40
CA ARG A 674 -38.58 -0.10 -4.85
C ARG A 674 -39.00 -1.47 -5.36
N ALA A 675 -38.71 -2.54 -4.63
CA ALA A 675 -39.19 -3.88 -4.99
C ALA A 675 -40.73 -4.00 -4.98
N TYR A 676 -41.40 -3.00 -4.40
CA TYR A 676 -42.85 -2.91 -4.26
C TYR A 676 -43.46 -1.78 -5.10
N SER A 677 -42.77 -1.34 -6.16
CA SER A 677 -43.21 -0.26 -7.08
C SER A 677 -44.68 -0.38 -7.48
N ASP A 678 -45.13 -1.59 -7.82
CA ASP A 678 -46.51 -1.86 -8.27
C ASP A 678 -47.56 -1.56 -7.18
N HIS A 679 -47.19 -1.68 -5.89
CA HIS A 679 -48.09 -1.35 -4.77
C HIS A 679 -48.08 0.15 -4.48
N PHE A 680 -46.91 0.78 -4.57
CA PHE A 680 -46.76 2.22 -4.43
C PHE A 680 -47.46 2.98 -5.58
N GLU A 681 -47.41 2.47 -6.81
CA GLU A 681 -48.08 3.07 -7.98
C GLU A 681 -49.60 3.00 -7.85
N LYS A 682 -50.16 1.82 -7.51
CA LYS A 682 -51.60 1.66 -7.24
C LYS A 682 -52.12 2.59 -6.14
N ILE A 683 -51.38 2.73 -5.04
CA ILE A 683 -51.77 3.63 -3.95
C ILE A 683 -51.57 5.10 -4.32
N ALA A 684 -50.54 5.43 -5.09
CA ALA A 684 -50.34 6.79 -5.62
C ALA A 684 -51.48 7.20 -6.57
N GLU A 685 -51.99 6.28 -7.39
CA GLU A 685 -53.16 6.49 -8.24
C GLU A 685 -54.41 6.74 -7.39
N THR A 686 -54.69 5.90 -6.38
CA THR A 686 -55.83 6.10 -5.45
C THR A 686 -55.73 7.44 -4.70
N LEU A 687 -54.54 7.82 -4.23
CA LEU A 687 -54.30 9.09 -3.54
C LEU A 687 -54.35 10.32 -4.48
N ALA A 688 -54.06 10.12 -5.77
CA ALA A 688 -54.19 11.16 -6.80
C ALA A 688 -55.65 11.39 -7.18
N ASP A 689 -56.46 10.33 -7.26
CA ASP A 689 -57.91 10.38 -7.49
C ASP A 689 -58.66 11.07 -6.32
N ASP A 690 -58.28 10.77 -5.07
CA ASP A 690 -58.86 11.45 -3.89
C ASP A 690 -58.54 12.96 -3.90
N ARG A 691 -57.36 13.36 -4.39
CA ARG A 691 -56.98 14.78 -4.55
C ARG A 691 -57.69 15.47 -5.72
N ALA A 692 -58.03 14.74 -6.79
CA ALA A 692 -58.84 15.28 -7.88
C ALA A 692 -60.26 15.63 -7.39
N SER A 693 -60.84 14.81 -6.49
CA SER A 693 -62.13 15.14 -5.85
C SER A 693 -62.06 16.36 -4.91
N GLY A 694 -60.93 16.56 -4.23
CA GLY A 694 -60.70 17.72 -3.36
C GLY A 694 -60.37 19.03 -4.11
N TYR A 695 -59.95 18.94 -5.37
CA TYR A 695 -59.63 20.10 -6.19
C TYR A 695 -60.90 20.80 -6.71
N ASP A 696 -61.97 20.05 -6.99
CA ASP A 696 -63.28 20.61 -7.37
C ASP A 696 -64.01 21.27 -6.18
N ALA A 697 -63.82 20.78 -4.96
CA ALA A 697 -64.39 21.42 -3.75
C ALA A 697 -63.67 22.72 -3.35
N ARG A 698 -62.38 22.89 -3.68
CA ARG A 698 -61.63 24.14 -3.43
C ARG A 698 -61.87 25.22 -4.49
N LYS A 699 -62.29 24.84 -5.70
CA LYS A 699 -62.65 25.79 -6.76
C LYS A 699 -64.00 26.49 -6.48
N ALA A 700 -64.93 25.80 -5.81
CA ALA A 700 -66.23 26.36 -5.41
C ALA A 700 -66.18 27.40 -4.26
N ILE A 701 -65.03 27.58 -3.59
CA ILE A 701 -64.88 28.53 -2.47
C ILE A 701 -64.13 29.81 -2.89
N TYR A 702 -63.59 29.87 -4.12
CA TYR A 702 -62.82 31.02 -4.62
C TYR A 702 -63.42 31.74 -5.85
N ASP A 703 -64.56 31.27 -6.39
CA ASP A 703 -65.23 31.91 -7.55
C ASP A 703 -66.41 32.84 -7.16
N ASP A 704 -66.69 33.09 -5.87
CA ASP A 704 -67.81 33.94 -5.43
C ASP A 704 -67.38 35.29 -4.82
N ALA A 705 -66.19 35.78 -5.17
CA ALA A 705 -65.68 37.09 -4.74
C ALA A 705 -65.00 37.86 -5.89
N ALA A 706 -65.68 38.01 -7.02
CA ALA A 706 -65.41 39.06 -8.00
C ALA A 706 -66.63 39.31 -8.91
N TYR A 707 -67.00 40.60 -9.06
CA TYR A 707 -68.22 41.17 -9.69
C TYR A 707 -69.46 41.13 -8.78
N GLN A 708 -70.09 42.23 -8.37
CA GLN A 708 -70.01 43.66 -8.71
C GLN A 708 -70.80 44.42 -7.61
N ASP A 709 -70.82 45.75 -7.70
CA ASP A 709 -71.89 46.59 -7.11
C ASP A 709 -73.29 45.94 -7.09
#